data_AF-A0A9D9MCY1-F1
#
_entry.id   AF-A0A9D9MCY1-F1
#
_cell.length_a   1.000
_cell.length_b   1.000
_cell.length_c   1.000
_cell.angle_alpha   90.00
_cell.angle_beta   90.00
_cell.angle_gamma   90.00
#
_symmetry.space_group_name_H-M   'P 1'
#
loop_
_entity.id
_entity.type
_entity.pdbx_description
1 polymer ?
#
loop_
_entity_poly.entity_id
_entity_poly.type
_entity_poly.pdbx_seq_one_letter_code
_entity_poly.pdbx_strand_id
1 'polypeptide(L)'
;MIKIVSLYVMKLLRIILPTALLLLSACSKQQDISGSKDIIEATFEEASGTKVYIDGEYKQHWNADDRITVFKGGGAGREYRFMGADGDKEGSFESIGEGEGGSGEIFAVYPHSANTSLSGEALNIDFPSTQTYIGPGFAPGASPMAARTDDNHLTFKNLCGALVLRLWGTGAVARITLQGNNSEPLAGRLEVLCPDGAPQVQVLSQDALTELTLICSPSVAVGDTPENATEFWFILPPATFEKGFTATVFDDAGRSFQAVSAKRIGIERSKVLKMTPVRIEPGNPVSVALGKPLPAWRQGYLDIHGINGGRGEAFYYIFPDGTTMLVDAAGGPQSEYGYTSGIASKPSVEISCGQVIVNYIRHFAPVVAGGRIDYFLATHYHGDHIGAWRNGYSTYRWQPVDKNGRPVSSANLDAGGFVVNGLPDVGMSIPINKVIDRGDWSDRPSVDYGDEGSQKRYANYVNFLDWSARNFGTVRENFAVGRTDQLVQLHFPDAYKSFVIRGIAAGGNIWTGSGTSVNTNYVPPASECLANLVEWDINENIYSCVFHLSYGKFDWFAGGDIQFTGRSTHSWKDIELPISKVMSKVEAMKASHHSTKNTNSAELLGVLKPDVYIAGVWQDVQPNPATIKRVLSASPSVKIFTTNLAESNVTTLTEEGVNVSKFSATQGHVVIRVLPGGGSYYVYVLDDSDLEYNVKAVFGPYVCK
;
A
#
# COMPACT_ATOMS: atom_id res chain seq x y z
N MET A 1 -59.96 -27.41 -17.48
CA MET A 1 -61.36 -27.52 -17.95
C MET A 1 -62.06 -26.19 -17.66
N ILE A 2 -62.62 -25.55 -18.71
CA ILE A 2 -63.65 -24.46 -18.70
C ILE A 2 -63.12 -23.10 -18.15
N LYS A 3 -62.85 -21.99 -18.85
CA LYS A 3 -63.31 -21.28 -20.08
C LYS A 3 -64.74 -20.70 -20.04
N ILE A 4 -64.86 -19.37 -20.28
CA ILE A 4 -65.94 -18.58 -20.97
C ILE A 4 -66.39 -17.31 -20.15
N VAL A 5 -66.08 -16.05 -20.55
CA VAL A 5 -66.76 -15.09 -21.52
C VAL A 5 -68.09 -14.53 -20.93
N SER A 6 -68.50 -13.24 -20.92
CA SER A 6 -68.67 -12.15 -21.93
C SER A 6 -69.12 -10.87 -21.16
N LEU A 7 -68.74 -9.60 -21.41
CA LEU A 7 -68.98 -8.67 -22.55
C LEU A 7 -70.45 -8.22 -22.75
N TYR A 8 -70.79 -6.94 -22.49
CA TYR A 8 -71.86 -6.11 -23.11
C TYR A 8 -71.66 -4.62 -22.72
N VAL A 9 -71.91 -3.53 -23.47
CA VAL A 9 -72.01 -3.14 -24.89
C VAL A 9 -72.08 -1.59 -24.90
N MET A 10 -71.48 -0.93 -25.91
CA MET A 10 -71.56 0.50 -26.21
C MET A 10 -72.92 0.95 -26.78
N LYS A 11 -73.29 2.24 -26.60
CA LYS A 11 -73.80 3.21 -27.62
C LYS A 11 -74.27 4.52 -26.93
N LEU A 12 -73.62 5.67 -27.15
CA LEU A 12 -73.71 6.66 -28.24
C LEU A 12 -74.85 7.72 -28.13
N LEU A 13 -74.43 8.94 -27.75
CA LEU A 13 -74.58 10.26 -28.42
C LEU A 13 -75.86 11.15 -28.29
N ARG A 14 -75.58 12.47 -28.14
CA ARG A 14 -76.36 13.73 -28.37
C ARG A 14 -77.09 14.33 -27.13
N ILE A 15 -77.15 15.64 -26.81
CA ILE A 15 -76.84 16.93 -27.46
C ILE A 15 -77.10 18.11 -26.44
N ILE A 16 -76.30 19.21 -26.49
CA ILE A 16 -76.59 20.66 -26.22
C ILE A 16 -76.89 21.22 -24.79
N LEU A 17 -76.13 22.29 -24.41
CA LEU A 17 -76.32 23.32 -23.33
C LEU A 17 -77.28 24.45 -23.80
N PRO A 18 -77.92 25.34 -22.98
CA PRO A 18 -77.28 26.10 -21.88
C PRO A 18 -78.18 26.52 -20.66
N THR A 19 -77.50 27.19 -19.73
CA THR A 19 -77.79 27.86 -18.44
C THR A 19 -79.11 28.62 -18.19
N ALA A 20 -79.64 28.52 -16.95
CA ALA A 20 -80.27 29.61 -16.19
C ALA A 20 -80.20 29.37 -14.65
N LEU A 21 -79.88 30.43 -13.92
CA LEU A 21 -79.49 30.51 -12.50
C LEU A 21 -80.62 31.14 -11.67
N LEU A 22 -80.97 30.61 -10.46
CA LEU A 22 -81.37 31.36 -9.24
C LEU A 22 -81.91 30.45 -8.09
N LEU A 23 -81.03 30.12 -7.14
CA LEU A 23 -81.11 30.31 -5.67
C LEU A 23 -82.43 30.07 -4.90
N LEU A 24 -82.50 29.04 -4.01
CA LEU A 24 -82.15 29.13 -2.57
C LEU A 24 -82.43 27.84 -1.75
N SER A 25 -81.58 27.68 -0.73
CA SER A 25 -81.64 26.89 0.52
C SER A 25 -81.40 25.36 0.54
N ALA A 26 -80.15 25.03 0.84
CA ALA A 26 -79.71 24.26 2.02
C ALA A 26 -80.17 22.82 2.20
N CYS A 27 -79.29 21.88 1.82
CA CYS A 27 -78.90 20.75 2.68
C CYS A 27 -77.53 20.21 2.24
N SER A 28 -76.69 19.91 3.23
CA SER A 28 -75.26 19.61 3.19
C SER A 28 -74.77 18.72 2.03
N LYS A 29 -73.85 19.26 1.20
CA LYS A 29 -72.87 18.43 0.48
C LYS A 29 -71.61 18.32 1.31
N GLN A 30 -71.30 17.10 1.70
CA GLN A 30 -69.95 16.67 2.06
C GLN A 30 -69.08 16.95 0.83
N GLN A 31 -68.18 17.92 0.97
CA GLN A 31 -67.22 18.28 -0.05
C GLN A 31 -66.06 17.29 0.09
N ASP A 32 -65.89 16.42 -0.90
CA ASP A 32 -64.64 15.68 -1.07
C ASP A 32 -63.54 16.73 -1.27
N ILE A 33 -62.71 16.93 -0.24
CA ILE A 33 -61.47 17.68 -0.33
C ILE A 33 -60.45 16.70 -0.93
N SER A 34 -60.32 16.67 -2.25
CA SER A 34 -59.11 16.11 -2.88
C SER A 34 -57.99 17.14 -2.67
N GLY A 35 -56.93 16.78 -1.93
CA GLY A 35 -55.78 17.68 -1.74
C GLY A 35 -55.16 18.06 -3.08
N SER A 36 -54.92 19.36 -3.31
CA SER A 36 -54.23 19.81 -4.53
C SER A 36 -52.74 19.46 -4.44
N LYS A 37 -52.19 18.87 -5.50
CA LYS A 37 -50.74 18.70 -5.64
C LYS A 37 -50.07 20.05 -5.91
N ASP A 38 -48.90 20.24 -5.31
CA ASP A 38 -48.05 21.42 -5.46
C ASP A 38 -47.22 21.34 -6.75
N ILE A 39 -47.11 22.46 -7.48
CA ILE A 39 -46.42 22.58 -8.78
C ILE A 39 -45.39 23.71 -8.70
N ILE A 40 -44.19 23.46 -9.21
CA ILE A 40 -43.09 24.43 -9.30
C ILE A 40 -42.51 24.42 -10.71
N GLU A 41 -42.13 25.60 -11.21
CA GLU A 41 -41.42 25.73 -12.48
C GLU A 41 -39.90 25.69 -12.24
N ALA A 42 -39.15 25.05 -13.15
CA ALA A 42 -37.71 24.95 -13.02
C ALA A 42 -36.98 25.20 -14.34
N THR A 43 -35.91 25.98 -14.29
CA THR A 43 -34.97 26.28 -15.37
C THR A 43 -33.53 26.04 -14.91
N PHE A 44 -32.59 26.10 -15.84
CA PHE A 44 -31.15 26.08 -15.57
C PHE A 44 -30.52 27.48 -15.63
N GLU A 45 -29.37 27.68 -14.99
CA GLU A 45 -28.60 28.93 -15.12
C GLU A 45 -28.17 29.18 -16.58
N GLU A 46 -28.40 30.41 -17.08
CA GLU A 46 -27.90 30.79 -18.41
C GLU A 46 -26.38 30.96 -18.42
N ALA A 47 -25.74 30.42 -19.44
CA ALA A 47 -24.30 30.54 -19.64
C ALA A 47 -23.91 31.97 -20.06
N SER A 48 -23.41 32.79 -19.13
CA SER A 48 -22.87 34.10 -19.46
C SER A 48 -21.45 33.98 -20.05
N GLY A 49 -21.31 34.13 -21.37
CA GLY A 49 -20.04 34.46 -22.05
C GLY A 49 -19.24 33.29 -22.66
N THR A 50 -18.52 33.57 -23.75
CA THR A 50 -17.82 32.66 -24.67
C THR A 50 -16.57 31.94 -24.13
N LYS A 51 -16.61 31.32 -22.94
CA LYS A 51 -15.49 30.47 -22.44
C LYS A 51 -15.99 29.29 -21.60
N VAL A 52 -15.93 28.09 -22.18
CA VAL A 52 -15.91 26.77 -21.51
C VAL A 52 -16.91 26.64 -20.36
N TYR A 53 -18.19 26.90 -20.66
CA TYR A 53 -19.26 26.13 -20.02
C TYR A 53 -19.08 24.66 -20.42
N ILE A 54 -19.85 23.74 -19.85
CA ILE A 54 -19.93 22.38 -20.39
C ILE A 54 -20.52 22.49 -21.81
N ASP A 55 -19.69 22.83 -22.81
CA ASP A 55 -20.10 23.19 -24.16
C ASP A 55 -19.30 22.39 -25.18
N GLY A 56 -20.08 21.75 -26.05
CA GLY A 56 -19.65 20.77 -27.04
C GLY A 56 -20.68 19.65 -27.18
N GLU A 57 -20.99 18.95 -26.08
CA GLU A 57 -21.86 17.75 -26.12
C GLU A 57 -22.94 17.66 -25.02
N TYR A 58 -22.99 18.58 -24.04
CA TYR A 58 -23.93 18.51 -22.91
C TYR A 58 -24.71 19.81 -22.70
N LYS A 59 -25.86 19.92 -23.36
CA LYS A 59 -26.89 20.90 -22.97
C LYS A 59 -27.53 20.40 -21.68
N GLN A 60 -27.60 21.23 -20.63
CA GLN A 60 -28.43 20.92 -19.46
C GLN A 60 -29.88 20.78 -19.94
N HIS A 61 -30.47 19.61 -19.68
CA HIS A 61 -31.84 19.26 -19.99
C HIS A 61 -32.39 18.36 -18.90
N TRP A 62 -33.70 18.43 -18.73
CA TRP A 62 -34.48 17.52 -17.93
C TRP A 62 -34.81 16.26 -18.73
N ASN A 63 -34.98 15.15 -18.02
CA ASN A 63 -35.51 13.88 -18.50
C ASN A 63 -36.81 13.56 -17.76
N ALA A 64 -37.73 12.84 -18.38
CA ALA A 64 -39.06 12.52 -17.83
C ALA A 64 -38.99 11.83 -16.44
N ASP A 65 -37.89 11.13 -16.16
CA ASP A 65 -37.65 10.46 -14.88
C ASP A 65 -36.89 11.31 -13.85
N ASP A 66 -36.56 12.56 -14.16
CA ASP A 66 -35.89 13.44 -13.22
C ASP A 66 -36.78 13.76 -12.00
N ARG A 67 -36.12 13.79 -10.85
CA ARG A 67 -36.72 14.09 -9.55
C ARG A 67 -35.89 15.16 -8.85
N ILE A 68 -36.55 16.03 -8.11
CA ILE A 68 -35.90 17.04 -7.26
C ILE A 68 -36.40 16.93 -5.82
N THR A 69 -35.55 17.30 -4.86
CA THR A 69 -35.97 17.52 -3.46
C THR A 69 -36.24 19.00 -3.28
N VAL A 70 -37.42 19.37 -2.76
CA VAL A 70 -37.82 20.76 -2.50
C VAL A 70 -38.15 20.95 -1.01
N PHE A 71 -37.59 22.00 -0.43
CA PHE A 71 -37.85 22.47 0.93
C PHE A 71 -38.60 23.81 0.83
N LYS A 72 -39.77 23.93 1.46
CA LYS A 72 -40.54 25.19 1.53
C LYS A 72 -40.67 25.64 2.98
N GLY A 73 -40.35 26.90 3.26
CA GLY A 73 -40.57 27.54 4.57
C GLY A 73 -39.89 26.83 5.75
N GLY A 74 -38.72 26.21 5.52
CA GLY A 74 -37.98 25.44 6.54
C GLY A 74 -38.58 24.07 6.89
N GLY A 75 -39.58 23.60 6.13
CA GLY A 75 -40.18 22.28 6.28
C GLY A 75 -39.28 21.13 5.78
N ALA A 76 -39.73 19.89 6.00
CA ALA A 76 -39.04 18.70 5.50
C ALA A 76 -39.01 18.67 3.96
N GLY A 77 -37.92 18.13 3.40
CA GLY A 77 -37.74 17.99 1.96
C GLY A 77 -38.79 17.05 1.35
N ARG A 78 -39.43 17.48 0.26
CA ARG A 78 -40.41 16.70 -0.50
C ARG A 78 -39.89 16.38 -1.88
N GLU A 79 -40.19 15.19 -2.37
CA GLU A 79 -39.87 14.77 -3.75
C GLU A 79 -40.85 15.39 -4.74
N TYR A 80 -40.33 15.89 -5.86
CA TYR A 80 -41.11 16.33 -7.00
C TYR A 80 -40.63 15.62 -8.27
N ARG A 81 -41.57 15.37 -9.18
CA ARG A 81 -41.35 14.70 -10.46
C ARG A 81 -41.48 15.67 -11.62
N PHE A 82 -40.54 15.59 -12.56
CA PHE A 82 -40.62 16.33 -13.80
C PHE A 82 -41.82 15.88 -14.64
N MET A 83 -42.53 16.85 -15.23
CA MET A 83 -43.76 16.61 -16.02
C MET A 83 -43.55 16.80 -17.52
N GLY A 84 -42.36 17.21 -17.96
CA GLY A 84 -42.02 17.42 -19.37
C GLY A 84 -41.44 16.17 -20.05
N ALA A 85 -40.85 16.38 -21.23
CA ALA A 85 -40.24 15.36 -22.06
C ALA A 85 -38.71 15.38 -21.96
N ASP A 86 -38.08 14.28 -22.34
CA ASP A 86 -36.62 14.19 -22.43
C ASP A 86 -36.05 15.27 -23.36
N GLY A 87 -35.08 16.04 -22.85
CA GLY A 87 -34.41 17.11 -23.60
C GLY A 87 -34.95 18.51 -23.32
N ASP A 88 -36.02 18.66 -22.54
CA ASP A 88 -36.58 19.96 -22.16
C ASP A 88 -35.59 20.75 -21.28
N LYS A 89 -35.51 22.07 -21.49
CA LYS A 89 -34.59 22.96 -20.72
C LYS A 89 -35.26 23.68 -19.57
N GLU A 90 -36.58 23.62 -19.55
CA GLU A 90 -37.46 24.23 -18.57
C GLU A 90 -38.71 23.37 -18.44
N GLY A 91 -39.41 23.49 -17.32
CA GLY A 91 -40.75 22.90 -17.20
C GLY A 91 -41.20 22.70 -15.76
N SER A 92 -42.40 22.16 -15.64
CA SER A 92 -43.08 21.99 -14.36
C SER A 92 -42.68 20.70 -13.65
N PHE A 93 -42.58 20.79 -12.34
CA PHE A 93 -42.37 19.71 -11.40
C PHE A 93 -43.58 19.58 -10.48
N GLU A 94 -44.12 18.37 -10.35
CA GLU A 94 -45.28 18.06 -9.50
C GLU A 94 -44.84 17.28 -8.25
N SER A 95 -45.32 17.68 -7.07
CA SER A 95 -45.06 16.98 -5.81
C SER A 95 -45.57 15.52 -5.79
N ILE A 96 -44.78 14.64 -5.16
CA ILE A 96 -45.16 13.25 -4.89
C ILE A 96 -45.83 13.16 -3.50
N GLY A 97 -47.15 12.92 -3.48
CA GLY A 97 -47.97 12.83 -2.26
C GLY A 97 -48.98 13.99 -2.10
N GLU A 98 -49.85 13.91 -1.09
CA GLU A 98 -50.84 14.96 -0.78
C GLU A 98 -50.38 15.83 0.40
N GLY A 99 -50.62 17.14 0.32
CA GLY A 99 -50.44 18.09 1.42
C GLY A 99 -50.06 19.49 0.94
N GLU A 100 -50.65 20.53 1.53
CA GLU A 100 -50.31 21.92 1.20
C GLU A 100 -48.81 22.17 1.43
N GLY A 101 -48.15 22.79 0.44
CA GLY A 101 -46.78 23.26 0.56
C GLY A 101 -46.74 24.45 1.51
N GLY A 102 -45.77 24.47 2.44
CA GLY A 102 -45.57 25.62 3.32
C GLY A 102 -45.34 26.90 2.51
N SER A 103 -45.76 28.05 3.05
CA SER A 103 -45.46 29.37 2.46
C SER A 103 -44.08 29.86 2.93
N GLY A 104 -43.25 30.34 2.02
CA GLY A 104 -41.95 30.93 2.34
C GLY A 104 -40.90 30.61 1.28
N GLU A 105 -39.65 30.91 1.61
CA GLU A 105 -38.48 30.63 0.77
C GLU A 105 -38.40 29.14 0.39
N ILE A 106 -37.96 28.89 -0.85
CA ILE A 106 -37.86 27.58 -1.45
C ILE A 106 -36.41 27.27 -1.75
N PHE A 107 -35.94 26.11 -1.26
CA PHE A 107 -34.66 25.52 -1.65
C PHE A 107 -34.92 24.22 -2.40
N ALA A 108 -34.14 23.96 -3.43
CA ALA A 108 -34.26 22.70 -4.16
C ALA A 108 -32.90 22.11 -4.55
N VAL A 109 -32.87 20.78 -4.65
CA VAL A 109 -31.70 19.99 -5.04
C VAL A 109 -32.09 19.00 -6.12
N TYR A 110 -31.24 18.91 -7.14
CA TYR A 110 -31.26 17.86 -8.15
C TYR A 110 -29.93 17.08 -8.10
N PRO A 111 -29.95 15.75 -8.28
CA PRO A 111 -31.13 14.89 -8.29
C PRO A 111 -31.74 14.75 -6.88
N HIS A 112 -32.99 14.27 -6.81
CA HIS A 112 -33.62 13.92 -5.55
C HIS A 112 -32.80 12.86 -4.79
N SER A 113 -32.67 13.06 -3.48
CA SER A 113 -32.19 12.06 -2.52
C SER A 113 -32.95 12.19 -1.22
N ALA A 114 -33.29 11.04 -0.61
CA ALA A 114 -33.94 10.99 0.69
C ALA A 114 -33.03 11.47 1.84
N ASN A 115 -31.71 11.49 1.62
CA ASN A 115 -30.73 11.96 2.61
C ASN A 115 -30.47 13.47 2.53
N THR A 116 -30.98 14.16 1.51
CA THR A 116 -30.84 15.61 1.41
C THR A 116 -31.58 16.28 2.56
N SER A 117 -30.91 17.21 3.24
CA SER A 117 -31.52 17.98 4.34
C SER A 117 -31.18 19.46 4.25
N LEU A 118 -32.01 20.28 4.90
CA LEU A 118 -31.83 21.73 5.03
C LEU A 118 -31.63 22.06 6.51
N SER A 119 -30.54 22.75 6.84
CA SER A 119 -30.24 23.22 8.19
C SER A 119 -30.03 24.74 8.16
N GLY A 120 -31.02 25.50 8.60
CA GLY A 120 -31.06 26.94 8.34
C GLY A 120 -31.20 27.19 6.83
N GLU A 121 -30.19 27.81 6.22
CA GLU A 121 -30.11 28.06 4.77
C GLU A 121 -29.13 27.10 4.04
N ALA A 122 -28.51 26.17 4.78
CA ALA A 122 -27.50 25.27 4.25
C ALA A 122 -28.11 23.94 3.79
N LEU A 123 -28.00 23.66 2.49
CA LEU A 123 -28.35 22.38 1.89
C LEU A 123 -27.23 21.36 2.14
N ASN A 124 -27.59 20.20 2.66
CA ASN A 124 -26.70 19.08 2.89
C ASN A 124 -26.97 17.99 1.86
N ILE A 125 -25.99 17.68 1.02
CA ILE A 125 -26.14 16.79 -0.14
C ILE A 125 -25.07 15.70 -0.08
N ASP A 126 -25.46 14.43 -0.16
CA ASP A 126 -24.50 13.34 -0.26
C ASP A 126 -23.88 13.31 -1.67
N PHE A 127 -22.55 13.38 -1.75
CA PHE A 127 -21.81 13.28 -3.01
C PHE A 127 -21.00 11.98 -3.04
N PRO A 128 -21.27 11.08 -4.00
CA PRO A 128 -20.69 9.74 -4.00
C PRO A 128 -19.20 9.76 -4.35
N SER A 129 -18.42 8.89 -3.69
CA SER A 129 -17.02 8.62 -4.05
C SER A 129 -16.87 7.66 -5.24
N THR A 130 -17.97 7.20 -5.83
CA THR A 130 -17.97 6.31 -6.99
C THR A 130 -18.80 6.91 -8.11
N GLN A 131 -18.22 6.96 -9.31
CA GLN A 131 -18.85 7.41 -10.55
C GLN A 131 -18.77 6.29 -11.59
N THR A 132 -19.68 6.32 -12.56
CA THR A 132 -19.72 5.35 -13.65
C THR A 132 -19.28 6.00 -14.95
N TYR A 133 -18.35 5.36 -15.65
CA TYR A 133 -17.96 5.74 -16.99
C TYR A 133 -19.07 5.46 -17.99
N ILE A 134 -19.44 6.46 -18.79
CA ILE A 134 -20.49 6.34 -19.82
C ILE A 134 -20.00 6.75 -21.22
N GLY A 135 -18.69 6.87 -21.41
CA GLY A 135 -18.09 7.52 -22.57
C GLY A 135 -17.59 8.94 -22.23
N PRO A 136 -17.46 9.81 -23.23
CA PRO A 136 -17.36 11.25 -22.99
C PRO A 136 -18.48 11.71 -22.04
N GLY A 137 -18.20 12.70 -21.19
CA GLY A 137 -19.14 13.24 -20.20
C GLY A 137 -19.31 12.41 -18.93
N PHE A 138 -20.44 12.62 -18.24
CA PHE A 138 -20.71 12.06 -16.92
C PHE A 138 -22.13 11.47 -16.84
N ALA A 139 -22.31 10.46 -15.98
CA ALA A 139 -23.60 9.80 -15.81
C ALA A 139 -24.71 10.77 -15.36
N PRO A 140 -25.98 10.56 -15.78
CA PRO A 140 -27.11 11.33 -15.27
C PRO A 140 -27.13 11.39 -13.74
N GLY A 141 -27.34 12.58 -13.18
CA GLY A 141 -27.33 12.81 -11.73
C GLY A 141 -25.93 12.87 -11.07
N ALA A 142 -24.83 12.62 -11.80
CA ALA A 142 -23.48 12.68 -11.20
C ALA A 142 -23.01 14.12 -10.87
N SER A 143 -23.62 15.14 -11.49
CA SER A 143 -23.36 16.55 -11.18
C SER A 143 -24.60 17.16 -10.51
N PRO A 144 -24.60 17.30 -9.17
CA PRO A 144 -25.74 17.86 -8.47
C PRO A 144 -25.89 19.37 -8.75
N MET A 145 -27.13 19.83 -8.66
CA MET A 145 -27.53 21.22 -8.84
C MET A 145 -28.39 21.67 -7.65
N ALA A 146 -28.34 22.96 -7.33
CA ALA A 146 -29.22 23.55 -6.33
C ALA A 146 -29.85 24.87 -6.80
N ALA A 147 -31.00 25.19 -6.21
CA ALA A 147 -31.73 26.42 -6.46
C ALA A 147 -32.26 27.00 -5.14
N ARG A 148 -32.38 28.33 -5.07
CA ARG A 148 -33.07 29.08 -4.02
C ARG A 148 -33.93 30.14 -4.69
N THR A 149 -35.17 30.30 -4.24
CA THR A 149 -36.07 31.36 -4.69
C THR A 149 -37.09 31.72 -3.61
N ASP A 150 -37.68 32.90 -3.71
CA ASP A 150 -38.82 33.35 -2.90
C ASP A 150 -40.17 33.18 -3.63
N ASP A 151 -40.16 32.71 -4.88
CA ASP A 151 -41.35 32.45 -5.70
C ASP A 151 -41.45 30.97 -6.11
N ASN A 152 -42.34 30.62 -7.04
CA ASN A 152 -42.49 29.23 -7.52
C ASN A 152 -41.63 28.92 -8.77
N HIS A 153 -40.56 29.69 -9.04
CA HIS A 153 -39.67 29.49 -10.19
C HIS A 153 -38.22 29.24 -9.73
N LEU A 154 -37.76 28.00 -9.87
CA LEU A 154 -36.41 27.57 -9.49
C LEU A 154 -35.43 27.71 -10.66
N THR A 155 -34.32 28.42 -10.45
CA THR A 155 -33.18 28.38 -11.39
C THR A 155 -32.06 27.54 -10.79
N PHE A 156 -31.87 26.33 -11.33
CA PHE A 156 -30.84 25.39 -10.89
C PHE A 156 -29.45 25.79 -11.36
N LYS A 157 -28.51 25.83 -10.41
CA LYS A 157 -27.10 26.15 -10.62
C LYS A 157 -26.25 24.92 -10.35
N ASN A 158 -25.30 24.62 -11.24
CA ASN A 158 -24.36 23.52 -11.04
C ASN A 158 -23.50 23.74 -9.79
N LEU A 159 -23.22 22.65 -9.08
CA LEU A 159 -22.39 22.68 -7.86
C LEU A 159 -20.95 22.26 -8.11
N CYS A 160 -20.71 21.45 -9.14
CA CYS A 160 -19.42 20.80 -9.39
C CYS A 160 -18.69 21.35 -10.63
N GLY A 161 -17.40 21.03 -10.73
CA GLY A 161 -16.59 21.13 -11.94
C GLY A 161 -16.22 19.74 -12.48
N ALA A 162 -15.56 19.70 -13.63
CA ALA A 162 -15.11 18.44 -14.23
C ALA A 162 -13.59 18.44 -14.48
N LEU A 163 -12.92 17.35 -14.10
CA LEU A 163 -11.55 17.03 -14.51
C LEU A 163 -11.62 15.94 -15.59
N VAL A 164 -11.03 16.20 -16.76
CA VAL A 164 -10.99 15.24 -17.86
C VAL A 164 -9.57 14.70 -18.02
N LEU A 165 -9.38 13.45 -17.59
CA LEU A 165 -8.15 12.70 -17.81
C LEU A 165 -8.19 12.09 -19.21
N ARG A 166 -7.11 12.29 -19.98
CA ARG A 166 -7.01 11.80 -21.36
C ARG A 166 -5.94 10.72 -21.43
N LEU A 167 -6.31 9.49 -21.74
CA LEU A 167 -5.40 8.33 -21.75
C LEU A 167 -5.29 7.73 -23.15
N TRP A 168 -4.08 7.36 -23.56
CA TRP A 168 -3.82 6.67 -24.82
C TRP A 168 -2.74 5.59 -24.65
N GLY A 169 -2.63 4.62 -25.56
CA GLY A 169 -1.62 3.55 -25.51
C GLY A 169 -2.21 2.18 -25.86
N THR A 170 -1.70 1.13 -25.22
CA THR A 170 -2.16 -0.25 -25.43
C THR A 170 -2.76 -0.80 -24.14
N GLY A 171 -4.09 -0.91 -24.05
CA GLY A 171 -4.75 -1.49 -22.88
C GLY A 171 -6.24 -1.18 -22.77
N ALA A 172 -6.87 -1.80 -21.77
CA ALA A 172 -8.25 -1.52 -21.36
C ALA A 172 -8.28 -1.06 -19.90
N VAL A 173 -9.16 -0.12 -19.60
CA VAL A 173 -9.35 0.49 -18.27
C VAL A 173 -10.60 -0.11 -17.64
N ALA A 174 -10.46 -0.77 -16.50
CA ALA A 174 -11.55 -1.32 -15.70
C ALA A 174 -12.00 -0.36 -14.59
N ARG A 175 -11.08 0.40 -14.00
CA ARG A 175 -11.39 1.52 -13.11
C ARG A 175 -10.25 2.52 -13.05
N ILE A 176 -10.56 3.73 -12.59
CA ILE A 176 -9.55 4.74 -12.26
C ILE A 176 -9.87 5.29 -10.87
N THR A 177 -8.89 5.31 -9.96
CA THR A 177 -9.00 6.05 -8.70
C THR A 177 -8.30 7.39 -8.83
N LEU A 178 -8.88 8.45 -8.27
CA LEU A 178 -8.33 9.80 -8.24
C LEU A 178 -8.17 10.23 -6.78
N GLN A 179 -6.97 10.70 -6.43
CA GLN A 179 -6.66 11.22 -5.12
C GLN A 179 -5.82 12.50 -5.24
N GLY A 180 -6.11 13.48 -4.39
CA GLY A 180 -5.27 14.66 -4.26
C GLY A 180 -3.98 14.37 -3.51
N ASN A 181 -2.85 14.92 -3.97
CA ASN A 181 -1.53 14.64 -3.38
C ASN A 181 -1.32 15.31 -2.01
N ASN A 182 -2.31 16.05 -1.51
CA ASN A 182 -2.35 16.59 -0.15
C ASN A 182 -3.60 16.09 0.62
N SER A 183 -4.19 14.97 0.19
CA SER A 183 -5.41 14.38 0.78
C SER A 183 -6.60 15.34 0.79
N GLU A 184 -6.76 16.11 -0.29
CA GLU A 184 -7.90 16.99 -0.49
C GLU A 184 -9.23 16.21 -0.50
N PRO A 185 -10.32 16.73 0.12
CA PRO A 185 -11.65 16.12 0.04
C PRO A 185 -12.19 16.12 -1.39
N LEU A 186 -12.63 14.96 -1.87
CA LEU A 186 -13.16 14.76 -3.23
C LEU A 186 -14.62 14.30 -3.25
N ALA A 187 -15.07 13.68 -2.17
CA ALA A 187 -16.45 13.22 -2.01
C ALA A 187 -16.86 13.23 -0.53
N GLY A 188 -18.13 12.89 -0.25
CA GLY A 188 -18.71 12.98 1.09
C GLY A 188 -19.92 13.88 1.14
N ARG A 189 -20.25 14.39 2.33
CA ARG A 189 -21.38 15.32 2.49
C ARG A 189 -20.98 16.73 2.08
N LEU A 190 -21.70 17.30 1.12
CA LEU A 190 -21.56 18.69 0.71
C LEU A 190 -22.46 19.57 1.56
N GLU A 191 -21.92 20.69 2.02
CA GLU A 191 -22.70 21.82 2.50
C GLU A 191 -22.75 22.89 1.41
N VAL A 192 -23.95 23.34 1.08
CA VAL A 192 -24.21 24.24 -0.03
C VAL A 192 -25.03 25.44 0.45
N LEU A 193 -24.49 26.63 0.23
CA LEU A 193 -25.21 27.89 0.39
C LEU A 193 -25.57 28.45 -0.98
N CYS A 194 -26.81 28.90 -1.14
CA CYS A 194 -27.35 29.40 -2.40
C CYS A 194 -27.68 30.91 -2.30
N PRO A 195 -26.68 31.80 -2.18
CA PRO A 195 -26.94 33.24 -2.21
C PRO A 195 -27.48 33.67 -3.59
N ASP A 196 -27.89 34.94 -3.73
CA ASP A 196 -28.37 35.50 -5.00
C ASP A 196 -27.34 35.42 -6.16
N GLY A 197 -26.08 35.09 -5.85
CA GLY A 197 -24.99 34.84 -6.79
C GLY A 197 -24.66 33.35 -7.02
N ALA A 198 -23.37 33.03 -7.15
CA ALA A 198 -22.91 31.65 -7.34
C ALA A 198 -23.06 30.83 -6.05
N PRO A 199 -23.49 29.55 -6.14
CA PRO A 199 -23.50 28.66 -4.98
C PRO A 199 -22.11 28.53 -4.37
N GLN A 200 -22.05 28.50 -3.04
CA GLN A 200 -20.85 28.18 -2.29
C GLN A 200 -20.93 26.72 -1.87
N VAL A 201 -19.92 25.93 -2.21
CA VAL A 201 -19.91 24.48 -2.01
C VAL A 201 -18.68 24.12 -1.22
N GLN A 202 -18.85 23.36 -0.14
CA GLN A 202 -17.75 22.78 0.61
C GLN A 202 -18.06 21.34 1.01
N VAL A 203 -17.03 20.50 1.12
CA VAL A 203 -17.16 19.15 1.67
C VAL A 203 -16.99 19.24 3.18
N LEU A 204 -17.93 18.70 3.95
CA LEU A 204 -17.86 18.65 5.40
C LEU A 204 -16.71 17.74 5.85
N SER A 205 -15.82 18.26 6.70
CA SER A 205 -14.57 17.60 7.08
C SER A 205 -14.77 16.24 7.75
N GLN A 206 -15.83 16.07 8.53
CA GLN A 206 -16.17 14.83 9.23
C GLN A 206 -16.61 13.69 8.29
N ASP A 207 -17.09 14.04 7.10
CA ASP A 207 -17.63 13.12 6.09
C ASP A 207 -16.73 13.06 4.84
N ALA A 208 -15.56 13.72 4.88
CA ALA A 208 -14.69 13.88 3.74
C ALA A 208 -14.04 12.55 3.30
N LEU A 209 -14.27 12.20 2.05
CA LEU A 209 -13.60 11.10 1.35
C LEU A 209 -12.56 11.71 0.42
N THR A 210 -11.32 11.22 0.52
CA THR A 210 -10.15 11.78 -0.19
C THR A 210 -9.81 11.02 -1.48
N GLU A 211 -10.62 10.04 -1.85
CA GLU A 211 -10.50 9.26 -3.08
C GLU A 211 -11.85 9.23 -3.81
N LEU A 212 -11.81 9.38 -5.14
CA LEU A 212 -12.94 9.18 -6.03
C LEU A 212 -12.62 8.08 -7.05
N THR A 213 -13.51 7.12 -7.23
CA THR A 213 -13.37 6.01 -8.17
C THR A 213 -14.29 6.18 -9.37
N LEU A 214 -13.75 6.09 -10.58
CA LEU A 214 -14.51 5.97 -11.82
C LEU A 214 -14.49 4.51 -12.29
N ILE A 215 -15.65 3.86 -12.31
CA ILE A 215 -15.83 2.46 -12.70
C ILE A 215 -16.11 2.35 -14.20
N CYS A 216 -15.36 1.50 -14.89
CA CYS A 216 -15.52 1.18 -16.30
C CYS A 216 -15.97 -0.28 -16.43
N SER A 217 -17.29 -0.51 -16.55
CA SER A 217 -17.85 -1.86 -16.69
C SER A 217 -18.80 -1.91 -17.90
N PRO A 218 -18.45 -2.65 -18.97
CA PRO A 218 -17.20 -3.38 -19.18
C PRO A 218 -15.98 -2.44 -19.30
N SER A 219 -14.77 -3.02 -19.23
CA SER A 219 -13.53 -2.25 -19.37
C SER A 219 -13.43 -1.54 -20.73
N VAL A 220 -12.72 -0.42 -20.75
CA VAL A 220 -12.71 0.54 -21.86
C VAL A 220 -11.35 0.57 -22.52
N ALA A 221 -11.28 0.21 -23.80
CA ALA A 221 -10.05 0.34 -24.58
C ALA A 221 -9.65 1.82 -24.73
N VAL A 222 -8.37 2.13 -24.55
CA VAL A 222 -7.84 3.48 -24.80
C VAL A 222 -7.46 3.65 -26.27
N GLY A 223 -7.56 4.88 -26.78
CA GLY A 223 -7.01 5.25 -28.09
C GLY A 223 -5.51 4.97 -28.19
N ASP A 224 -4.99 4.74 -29.39
CA ASP A 224 -3.60 4.34 -29.64
C ASP A 224 -2.64 5.50 -29.88
N THR A 225 -3.13 6.73 -30.03
CA THR A 225 -2.36 7.96 -30.23
C THR A 225 -2.82 9.08 -29.27
N PRO A 226 -1.99 10.11 -29.01
CA PRO A 226 -2.41 11.23 -28.18
C PRO A 226 -3.57 12.04 -28.78
N GLU A 227 -3.74 12.03 -30.10
CA GLU A 227 -4.83 12.73 -30.81
C GLU A 227 -6.18 12.05 -30.59
N ASN A 228 -6.21 10.72 -30.48
CA ASN A 228 -7.44 9.94 -30.23
C ASN A 228 -7.56 9.44 -28.78
N ALA A 229 -6.83 10.06 -27.84
CA ALA A 229 -6.85 9.70 -26.43
C ALA A 229 -8.28 9.66 -25.86
N THR A 230 -8.59 8.55 -25.18
CA THR A 230 -9.89 8.33 -24.54
C THR A 230 -10.04 9.24 -23.32
N GLU A 231 -11.19 9.89 -23.21
CA GLU A 231 -11.50 10.85 -22.16
C GLU A 231 -12.24 10.19 -21.00
N PHE A 232 -11.75 10.40 -19.79
CA PHE A 232 -12.32 9.92 -18.53
C PHE A 232 -12.66 11.12 -17.66
N TRP A 233 -13.95 11.34 -17.40
CA TRP A 233 -14.46 12.51 -16.72
C TRP A 233 -14.69 12.22 -15.24
N PHE A 234 -14.18 13.10 -14.39
CA PHE A 234 -14.40 13.09 -12.95
C PHE A 234 -15.19 14.35 -12.59
N ILE A 235 -16.39 14.17 -12.07
CA ILE A 235 -17.15 15.27 -11.47
C ILE A 235 -16.66 15.48 -10.06
N LEU A 236 -16.34 16.72 -9.71
CA LEU A 236 -15.68 17.05 -8.45
C LEU A 236 -16.29 18.31 -7.85
N PRO A 237 -16.50 18.37 -6.52
CA PRO A 237 -16.74 19.63 -5.84
C PRO A 237 -15.61 20.63 -6.13
N PRO A 238 -15.88 21.95 -6.09
CA PRO A 238 -14.84 22.96 -6.23
C PRO A 238 -13.74 22.75 -5.19
N ALA A 239 -12.51 22.58 -5.64
CA ALA A 239 -11.37 22.23 -4.79
C ALA A 239 -10.08 22.72 -5.42
N THR A 240 -9.05 22.94 -4.61
CA THR A 240 -7.69 23.20 -5.10
C THR A 240 -6.78 22.07 -4.67
N PHE A 241 -6.26 21.34 -5.65
CA PHE A 241 -5.18 20.39 -5.48
C PHE A 241 -3.87 21.13 -5.30
N GLU A 242 -3.45 21.41 -4.07
CA GLU A 242 -2.29 22.26 -3.78
C GLU A 242 -0.97 21.61 -4.24
N LYS A 243 -0.89 20.27 -4.18
CA LYS A 243 0.24 19.47 -4.67
C LYS A 243 -0.08 18.67 -5.94
N GLY A 244 -1.14 19.06 -6.63
CA GLY A 244 -1.70 18.30 -7.75
C GLY A 244 -2.37 16.99 -7.29
N PHE A 245 -2.53 16.04 -8.20
CA PHE A 245 -3.28 14.82 -7.97
C PHE A 245 -2.58 13.60 -8.55
N THR A 246 -3.00 12.42 -8.12
CA THR A 246 -2.62 11.12 -8.66
C THR A 246 -3.86 10.39 -9.13
N ALA A 247 -3.87 9.97 -10.40
CA ALA A 247 -4.87 9.06 -10.94
C ALA A 247 -4.25 7.67 -11.14
N THR A 248 -4.79 6.65 -10.49
CA THR A 248 -4.35 5.26 -10.64
C THR A 248 -5.33 4.51 -11.53
N VAL A 249 -4.86 4.12 -12.71
CA VAL A 249 -5.61 3.42 -13.76
C VAL A 249 -5.41 1.92 -13.55
N PHE A 250 -6.48 1.14 -13.50
CA PHE A 250 -6.46 -0.31 -13.34
C PHE A 250 -7.08 -1.00 -14.56
N ASP A 251 -6.53 -2.14 -14.96
CA ASP A 251 -7.15 -3.04 -15.91
C ASP A 251 -7.91 -4.21 -15.24
N ASP A 252 -8.54 -5.08 -16.03
CA ASP A 252 -9.32 -6.23 -15.54
C ASP A 252 -8.46 -7.27 -14.79
N ALA A 253 -7.13 -7.25 -14.99
CA ALA A 253 -6.19 -8.13 -14.30
C ALA A 253 -5.64 -7.50 -13.01
N GLY A 254 -6.10 -6.29 -12.64
CA GLY A 254 -5.62 -5.55 -11.47
C GLY A 254 -4.23 -4.92 -11.64
N ARG A 255 -3.67 -4.91 -12.85
CA ARG A 255 -2.42 -4.17 -13.13
C ARG A 255 -2.73 -2.68 -13.18
N SER A 256 -1.78 -1.86 -12.75
CA SER A 256 -2.02 -0.42 -12.65
C SER A 256 -0.93 0.47 -13.26
N PHE A 257 -1.36 1.67 -13.64
CA PHE A 257 -0.53 2.77 -14.13
C PHE A 257 -0.94 4.06 -13.41
N GLN A 258 0.01 4.93 -13.07
CA GLN A 258 -0.28 6.21 -12.43
C GLN A 258 -0.03 7.39 -13.38
N ALA A 259 -1.05 8.23 -13.54
CA ALA A 259 -0.94 9.56 -14.11
C ALA A 259 -0.86 10.58 -12.97
N VAL A 260 0.32 11.19 -12.78
CA VAL A 260 0.58 12.14 -11.68
C VAL A 260 0.69 13.56 -12.22
N SER A 261 -0.01 14.49 -11.59
CA SER A 261 0.25 15.93 -11.71
C SER A 261 0.86 16.43 -10.41
N ALA A 262 2.04 17.05 -10.46
CA ALA A 262 2.66 17.73 -9.32
C ALA A 262 2.36 19.24 -9.28
N LYS A 263 1.53 19.73 -10.23
CA LYS A 263 1.19 21.16 -10.34
C LYS A 263 -0.04 21.47 -9.49
N ARG A 264 -0.04 22.64 -8.86
CA ARG A 264 -1.24 23.22 -8.25
C ARG A 264 -2.35 23.33 -9.29
N ILE A 265 -3.50 22.72 -9.02
CA ILE A 265 -4.64 22.68 -9.95
C ILE A 265 -5.92 23.08 -9.22
N GLY A 266 -6.65 24.04 -9.77
CA GLY A 266 -7.99 24.41 -9.30
C GLY A 266 -9.07 23.70 -10.10
N ILE A 267 -10.03 23.10 -9.40
CA ILE A 267 -11.32 22.67 -9.94
C ILE A 267 -12.34 23.74 -9.58
N GLU A 268 -12.97 24.30 -10.60
CA GLU A 268 -13.96 25.36 -10.44
C GLU A 268 -15.35 24.87 -10.87
N ARG A 269 -16.37 25.32 -10.15
CA ARG A 269 -17.79 25.09 -10.48
C ARG A 269 -18.08 25.47 -11.93
N SER A 270 -18.85 24.64 -12.62
CA SER A 270 -19.32 24.85 -14.00
C SER A 270 -18.19 24.96 -15.05
N LYS A 271 -16.95 24.55 -14.72
CA LYS A 271 -15.83 24.52 -15.67
C LYS A 271 -15.33 23.10 -15.92
N VAL A 272 -14.81 22.90 -17.12
CA VAL A 272 -14.14 21.66 -17.53
C VAL A 272 -12.63 21.90 -17.63
N LEU A 273 -11.86 21.20 -16.81
CA LEU A 273 -10.41 21.16 -16.88
C LEU A 273 -9.97 19.92 -17.66
N LYS A 274 -9.57 20.11 -18.92
CA LYS A 274 -9.10 19.03 -19.79
C LYS A 274 -7.57 18.89 -19.71
N MET A 275 -7.09 17.72 -19.29
CA MET A 275 -5.67 17.44 -19.12
C MET A 275 -4.97 17.14 -20.46
N THR A 276 -3.65 17.28 -20.50
CA THR A 276 -2.83 16.79 -21.63
C THR A 276 -2.91 15.26 -21.70
N PRO A 277 -3.01 14.65 -22.91
CA PRO A 277 -2.99 13.20 -23.08
C PRO A 277 -1.77 12.52 -22.44
N VAL A 278 -2.03 11.46 -21.68
CA VAL A 278 -1.01 10.64 -21.00
C VAL A 278 -1.00 9.24 -21.59
N ARG A 279 0.19 8.75 -21.95
CA ARG A 279 0.36 7.38 -22.45
C ARG A 279 0.28 6.40 -21.28
N ILE A 280 -0.54 5.37 -21.39
CA ILE A 280 -0.60 4.23 -20.47
C ILE A 280 0.03 3.00 -21.12
N GLU A 281 0.92 2.35 -20.37
CA GLU A 281 1.50 1.05 -20.74
C GLU A 281 1.44 0.14 -19.50
N PRO A 282 0.45 -0.76 -19.43
CA PRO A 282 0.36 -1.72 -18.34
C PRO A 282 1.65 -2.56 -18.28
N GLY A 283 2.39 -2.48 -17.17
CA GLY A 283 3.54 -3.35 -16.91
C GLY A 283 4.90 -2.90 -17.47
N ASN A 284 5.05 -1.70 -18.04
CA ASN A 284 6.39 -1.19 -18.38
C ASN A 284 7.06 -0.57 -17.13
N PRO A 285 8.32 -0.92 -16.80
CA PRO A 285 9.02 -0.34 -15.66
C PRO A 285 9.11 1.18 -15.82
N VAL A 286 8.86 1.91 -14.72
CA VAL A 286 9.21 3.34 -14.63
C VAL A 286 10.68 3.46 -14.99
N SER A 287 11.01 4.32 -15.95
CA SER A 287 12.41 4.56 -16.32
C SER A 287 13.19 4.99 -15.08
N VAL A 288 14.16 4.17 -14.67
CA VAL A 288 15.07 4.48 -13.56
C VAL A 288 16.27 5.24 -14.11
N ALA A 289 16.52 6.44 -13.58
CA ALA A 289 17.64 7.29 -13.99
C ALA A 289 18.74 7.31 -12.92
N LEU A 290 20.00 7.27 -13.35
CA LEU A 290 21.15 7.43 -12.46
C LEU A 290 21.14 8.82 -11.82
N GLY A 291 21.53 8.90 -10.56
CA GLY A 291 21.58 10.14 -9.79
C GLY A 291 20.22 10.73 -9.43
N LYS A 292 19.14 9.95 -9.58
CA LYS A 292 17.79 10.29 -9.11
C LYS A 292 17.31 9.24 -8.09
N PRO A 293 16.39 9.60 -7.17
CA PRO A 293 15.82 8.62 -6.26
C PRO A 293 15.16 7.48 -7.03
N LEU A 294 15.25 6.26 -6.49
CA LEU A 294 14.54 5.12 -7.07
C LEU A 294 13.03 5.41 -7.06
N PRO A 295 12.32 5.27 -8.19
CA PRO A 295 10.87 5.47 -8.20
C PRO A 295 10.18 4.58 -7.18
N ALA A 296 9.16 5.13 -6.52
CA ALA A 296 8.37 4.43 -5.52
C ALA A 296 7.85 3.08 -6.03
N TRP A 297 7.68 2.13 -5.12
CA TRP A 297 7.05 0.85 -5.39
C TRP A 297 5.64 1.05 -5.97
N ARG A 298 5.18 0.10 -6.78
CA ARG A 298 3.84 0.06 -7.37
C ARG A 298 3.24 -1.32 -7.22
N GLN A 299 1.92 -1.37 -7.11
CA GLN A 299 1.18 -2.63 -7.00
C GLN A 299 1.58 -3.62 -8.10
N GLY A 300 1.82 -4.86 -7.71
CA GLY A 300 2.33 -5.94 -8.54
C GLY A 300 3.85 -6.07 -8.55
N TYR A 301 4.61 -5.06 -8.13
CA TYR A 301 6.05 -5.22 -7.95
C TYR A 301 6.34 -5.97 -6.66
N LEU A 302 7.39 -6.78 -6.65
CA LEU A 302 8.00 -7.24 -5.40
C LEU A 302 9.33 -6.51 -5.27
N ASP A 303 9.52 -5.76 -4.18
CA ASP A 303 10.80 -5.16 -3.86
C ASP A 303 11.45 -5.87 -2.66
N ILE A 304 12.76 -6.12 -2.74
CA ILE A 304 13.61 -6.67 -1.68
C ILE A 304 14.81 -5.74 -1.49
N HIS A 305 14.89 -5.06 -0.36
CA HIS A 305 15.87 -4.02 -0.07
C HIS A 305 16.85 -4.49 1.01
N GLY A 306 18.11 -4.76 0.64
CA GLY A 306 19.21 -4.89 1.59
C GLY A 306 19.70 -3.51 2.03
N ILE A 307 19.44 -3.15 3.28
CA ILE A 307 19.71 -1.81 3.82
C ILE A 307 21.11 -1.77 4.44
N ASN A 308 21.97 -0.86 3.98
CA ASN A 308 23.28 -0.65 4.59
C ASN A 308 23.23 0.39 5.72
N GLY A 309 23.28 -0.07 6.98
CA GLY A 309 23.59 0.77 8.14
C GLY A 309 25.02 0.58 8.68
N GLY A 310 25.78 -0.37 8.11
CA GLY A 310 27.13 -0.74 8.54
C GLY A 310 27.21 -1.55 9.85
N ARG A 311 26.08 -2.07 10.36
CA ARG A 311 25.98 -2.70 11.70
C ARG A 311 25.38 -4.12 11.73
N GLY A 312 25.18 -4.74 10.58
CA GLY A 312 24.58 -6.07 10.45
C GLY A 312 23.54 -6.09 9.34
N GLU A 313 22.59 -6.99 9.47
CA GLU A 313 21.55 -7.23 8.46
C GLU A 313 20.22 -6.51 8.72
N ALA A 314 19.65 -6.01 7.62
CA ALA A 314 18.29 -5.53 7.56
C ALA A 314 17.81 -5.66 6.11
N PHE A 315 16.80 -6.51 5.90
CA PHE A 315 16.17 -6.68 4.60
C PHE A 315 14.70 -6.29 4.67
N TYR A 316 14.31 -5.24 3.94
CA TYR A 316 12.93 -4.78 3.87
C TYR A 316 12.27 -5.28 2.57
N TYR A 317 11.11 -5.90 2.69
CA TYR A 317 10.35 -6.49 1.61
C TYR A 317 9.04 -5.74 1.44
N ILE A 318 8.67 -5.44 0.20
CA ILE A 318 7.35 -4.94 -0.16
C ILE A 318 6.74 -5.95 -1.13
N PHE A 319 5.71 -6.67 -0.67
CA PHE A 319 5.02 -7.71 -1.43
C PHE A 319 4.21 -7.10 -2.57
N PRO A 320 3.78 -7.89 -3.57
CA PRO A 320 3.00 -7.39 -4.71
C PRO A 320 1.72 -6.63 -4.36
N ASP A 321 1.09 -6.92 -3.23
CA ASP A 321 -0.09 -6.20 -2.75
C ASP A 321 0.23 -4.98 -1.85
N GLY A 322 1.50 -4.73 -1.56
CA GLY A 322 1.97 -3.67 -0.67
C GLY A 322 2.13 -4.11 0.78
N THR A 323 1.94 -5.39 1.10
CA THR A 323 2.24 -5.94 2.43
C THR A 323 3.74 -5.84 2.69
N THR A 324 4.12 -5.48 3.92
CA THR A 324 5.50 -5.16 4.25
C THR A 324 6.11 -6.18 5.21
N MET A 325 7.36 -6.58 4.97
CA MET A 325 8.09 -7.43 5.89
C MET A 325 9.50 -6.90 6.12
N LEU A 326 9.91 -6.73 7.37
CA LEU A 326 11.30 -6.44 7.73
C LEU A 326 11.94 -7.71 8.30
N VAL A 327 12.97 -8.23 7.64
CA VAL A 327 13.76 -9.37 8.10
C VAL A 327 15.04 -8.81 8.70
N ASP A 328 15.17 -8.98 10.01
CA ASP A 328 16.22 -8.42 10.85
C ASP A 328 16.26 -6.87 10.84
N ALA A 329 16.72 -6.32 11.96
CA ALA A 329 16.95 -4.91 12.21
C ALA A 329 18.19 -4.74 13.09
N ALA A 330 19.35 -4.82 12.45
CA ALA A 330 20.64 -4.82 13.12
C ALA A 330 20.95 -3.56 13.96
N GLY A 331 21.77 -3.78 14.97
CA GLY A 331 22.43 -2.73 15.76
C GLY A 331 23.73 -3.24 16.36
N GLY A 332 24.48 -4.04 15.61
CA GLY A 332 25.74 -4.67 16.04
C GLY A 332 26.80 -3.64 16.43
N PRO A 333 27.76 -3.99 17.30
CA PRO A 333 28.77 -3.04 17.76
C PRO A 333 29.85 -2.74 16.71
N GLN A 334 30.51 -1.58 16.79
CA GLN A 334 31.74 -1.31 16.00
C GLN A 334 32.91 -2.17 16.43
N SER A 335 32.90 -2.61 17.69
CA SER A 335 33.92 -3.48 18.23
C SER A 335 33.31 -4.53 19.13
N GLU A 336 33.57 -5.80 18.84
CA GLU A 336 33.13 -6.94 19.64
C GLU A 336 34.33 -7.82 19.96
N TYR A 337 34.40 -8.36 21.18
CA TYR A 337 35.46 -9.27 21.61
C TYR A 337 36.91 -8.78 21.35
N GLY A 338 37.14 -7.46 21.33
CA GLY A 338 38.46 -6.85 21.10
C GLY A 338 38.83 -6.59 19.63
N TYR A 339 37.95 -6.91 18.68
CA TYR A 339 38.13 -6.65 17.24
C TYR A 339 37.26 -5.48 16.79
N THR A 340 37.79 -4.58 15.96
CA THR A 340 37.00 -3.54 15.30
C THR A 340 36.47 -4.06 13.98
N SER A 341 35.20 -3.82 13.68
CA SER A 341 34.55 -4.33 12.48
C SER A 341 35.12 -3.80 11.16
N GLY A 342 35.95 -2.73 11.19
CA GLY A 342 36.53 -2.10 10.01
C GLY A 342 35.52 -1.42 9.07
N ILE A 343 34.22 -1.50 9.38
CA ILE A 343 33.12 -0.95 8.58
C ILE A 343 32.59 0.33 9.24
N ALA A 344 32.51 1.42 8.48
CA ALA A 344 31.94 2.67 8.95
C ALA A 344 30.40 2.64 8.95
N SER A 345 29.78 3.34 9.92
CA SER A 345 28.34 3.62 9.88
C SER A 345 27.98 4.38 8.61
N LYS A 346 26.76 4.14 8.11
CA LYS A 346 26.19 4.82 6.94
C LYS A 346 24.82 5.40 7.28
N PRO A 347 24.47 6.61 6.79
CA PRO A 347 25.33 7.53 6.02
C PRO A 347 26.35 8.27 6.90
N SER A 348 26.08 8.35 8.21
CA SER A 348 26.93 9.03 9.18
C SER A 348 26.99 8.23 10.48
N VAL A 349 28.04 8.46 11.27
CA VAL A 349 28.17 7.94 12.65
C VAL A 349 27.19 8.60 13.64
N GLU A 350 26.55 9.70 13.23
CA GLU A 350 25.59 10.46 14.05
C GLU A 350 24.17 9.87 14.02
N ILE A 351 23.91 8.94 13.09
CA ILE A 351 22.61 8.29 12.93
C ILE A 351 22.76 6.83 13.35
N SER A 352 21.92 6.36 14.28
CA SER A 352 21.89 4.95 14.67
C SER A 352 21.46 4.06 13.49
N CYS A 353 21.91 2.81 13.46
CA CYS A 353 21.48 1.86 12.43
C CYS A 353 19.95 1.66 12.43
N GLY A 354 19.33 1.67 13.62
CA GLY A 354 17.88 1.66 13.76
C GLY A 354 17.22 2.84 13.05
N GLN A 355 17.71 4.07 13.28
CA GLN A 355 17.18 5.26 12.62
C GLN A 355 17.46 5.29 11.10
N VAL A 356 18.57 4.69 10.64
CA VAL A 356 18.81 4.48 9.19
C VAL A 356 17.72 3.61 8.59
N ILE A 357 17.40 2.48 9.24
CA ILE A 357 16.31 1.58 8.81
C ILE A 357 14.96 2.32 8.85
N VAL A 358 14.67 3.09 9.89
CA VAL A 358 13.43 3.90 9.99
C VAL A 358 13.32 4.90 8.85
N ASN A 359 14.38 5.67 8.58
CA ASN A 359 14.38 6.66 7.51
C ASN A 359 14.18 5.99 6.14
N TYR A 360 14.84 4.85 5.93
CA TYR A 360 14.73 4.08 4.70
C TYR A 360 13.31 3.54 4.49
N ILE A 361 12.72 2.91 5.51
CA ILE A 361 11.36 2.39 5.45
C ILE A 361 10.37 3.53 5.22
N ARG A 362 10.49 4.67 5.91
CA ARG A 362 9.59 5.82 5.70
C ARG A 362 9.66 6.38 4.28
N HIS A 363 10.81 6.26 3.61
CA HIS A 363 10.97 6.69 2.22
C HIS A 363 10.30 5.70 1.24
N PHE A 364 10.43 4.40 1.46
CA PHE A 364 10.01 3.37 0.49
C PHE A 364 8.67 2.70 0.81
N ALA A 365 8.15 2.80 2.03
CA ALA A 365 6.93 2.14 2.44
C ALA A 365 5.75 2.60 1.58
N PRO A 366 4.95 1.67 1.05
CA PRO A 366 3.79 2.03 0.27
C PRO A 366 2.71 2.65 1.17
N VAL A 367 1.94 3.59 0.64
CA VAL A 367 0.86 4.27 1.38
C VAL A 367 -0.14 3.26 1.97
N VAL A 368 -0.40 2.15 1.26
CA VAL A 368 -1.31 1.08 1.70
C VAL A 368 -0.86 0.40 3.00
N ALA A 369 0.44 0.40 3.33
CA ALA A 369 0.94 -0.14 4.60
C ALA A 369 0.58 0.74 5.82
N GLY A 370 0.00 1.93 5.61
CA GLY A 370 -0.58 2.74 6.69
C GLY A 370 0.43 3.22 7.74
N GLY A 371 1.71 3.31 7.38
CA GLY A 371 2.78 3.72 8.30
C GLY A 371 3.16 2.67 9.35
N ARG A 372 2.87 1.40 9.10
CA ARG A 372 3.25 0.26 9.96
C ARG A 372 4.11 -0.76 9.19
N ILE A 373 4.75 -1.65 9.93
CA ILE A 373 5.36 -2.87 9.39
C ILE A 373 4.41 -4.04 9.65
N ASP A 374 3.99 -4.75 8.60
CA ASP A 374 3.04 -5.85 8.74
C ASP A 374 3.69 -7.06 9.41
N TYR A 375 4.88 -7.43 8.96
CA TYR A 375 5.66 -8.52 9.53
C TYR A 375 7.07 -8.07 9.89
N PHE A 376 7.52 -8.39 11.08
CA PHE A 376 8.94 -8.41 11.40
C PHE A 376 9.37 -9.87 11.61
N LEU A 377 10.44 -10.30 10.94
CA LEU A 377 11.04 -11.63 11.12
C LEU A 377 12.43 -11.47 11.74
N ALA A 378 12.60 -11.85 13.00
CA ALA A 378 13.92 -12.07 13.59
C ALA A 378 14.42 -13.44 13.14
N THR A 379 15.47 -13.49 12.34
CA THR A 379 16.03 -14.77 11.90
C THR A 379 16.60 -15.53 13.09
N HIS A 380 17.37 -14.85 13.95
CA HIS A 380 17.91 -15.35 15.21
C HIS A 380 18.31 -14.19 16.14
N TYR A 381 18.79 -14.49 17.35
CA TYR A 381 18.88 -13.48 18.43
C TYR A 381 20.25 -12.77 18.56
N HIS A 382 21.02 -12.64 17.48
CA HIS A 382 22.30 -11.91 17.52
C HIS A 382 22.17 -10.39 17.31
N GLY A 383 23.18 -9.64 17.77
CA GLY A 383 23.11 -8.17 17.85
C GLY A 383 23.13 -7.47 16.49
N ASP A 384 23.75 -8.11 15.52
CA ASP A 384 23.74 -7.81 14.09
C ASP A 384 22.44 -8.21 13.37
N HIS A 385 21.45 -8.74 14.11
CA HIS A 385 20.12 -9.07 13.60
C HIS A 385 19.00 -8.38 14.36
N ILE A 386 19.03 -8.34 15.69
CA ILE A 386 17.95 -7.75 16.52
C ILE A 386 18.39 -6.51 17.32
N GLY A 387 19.67 -6.15 17.26
CA GLY A 387 20.25 -5.08 18.07
C GLY A 387 21.07 -5.59 19.25
N ALA A 388 22.21 -4.95 19.51
CA ALA A 388 23.11 -5.30 20.61
C ALA A 388 22.71 -4.66 21.96
N TRP A 389 23.10 -5.30 23.07
CA TRP A 389 22.98 -4.80 24.43
C TRP A 389 24.35 -4.37 24.99
N ARG A 390 24.42 -3.28 25.78
CA ARG A 390 25.67 -2.81 26.40
C ARG A 390 26.05 -3.68 27.60
N ASN A 391 27.07 -4.53 27.48
CA ASN A 391 27.73 -5.04 28.69
C ASN A 391 28.71 -3.96 29.19
N GLY A 392 28.86 -3.76 30.50
CA GLY A 392 29.47 -2.59 31.17
C GLY A 392 30.93 -2.20 30.81
N TYR A 393 31.49 -2.71 29.73
CA TYR A 393 32.76 -2.33 29.13
C TYR A 393 32.56 -1.14 28.15
N SER A 394 33.46 -0.17 28.23
CA SER A 394 33.39 1.16 27.60
C SER A 394 33.55 1.21 26.07
N THR A 395 33.35 0.10 25.34
CA THR A 395 33.65 0.01 23.90
C THR A 395 32.46 0.28 22.97
N TYR A 396 31.24 0.40 23.51
CA TYR A 396 30.01 0.68 22.75
C TYR A 396 29.78 2.18 22.53
N ARG A 397 30.66 2.85 21.79
CA ARG A 397 30.56 4.31 21.53
C ARG A 397 29.33 4.72 20.69
N TRP A 398 28.64 3.76 20.08
CA TRP A 398 27.67 4.00 19.00
C TRP A 398 26.25 3.48 19.27
N GLN A 399 26.00 2.94 20.47
CA GLN A 399 24.63 2.93 20.97
C GLN A 399 24.25 4.38 21.30
N PRO A 400 23.04 4.85 20.96
CA PRO A 400 22.60 6.16 21.38
C PRO A 400 22.77 6.26 22.90
N VAL A 401 23.45 7.31 23.36
CA VAL A 401 23.62 7.58 24.79
C VAL A 401 22.97 8.90 25.18
N ASP A 402 22.44 8.97 26.39
CA ASP A 402 21.98 10.22 26.95
C ASP A 402 23.16 11.17 27.24
N LYS A 403 22.84 12.40 27.66
CA LYS A 403 23.84 13.42 28.05
C LYS A 403 24.82 12.99 29.16
N ASN A 404 24.53 11.89 29.86
CA ASN A 404 25.35 11.34 30.93
C ASN A 404 26.13 10.08 30.48
N GLY A 405 26.10 9.73 29.19
CA GLY A 405 26.81 8.57 28.62
C GLY A 405 26.14 7.22 28.88
N ARG A 406 24.88 7.20 29.35
CA ARG A 406 24.09 5.97 29.57
C ARG A 406 23.35 5.58 28.29
N PRO A 407 23.13 4.30 27.98
CA PRO A 407 22.31 3.90 26.85
C PRO A 407 20.94 4.59 26.86
N VAL A 408 20.50 5.11 25.71
CA VAL A 408 19.13 5.56 25.52
C VAL A 408 18.22 4.35 25.72
N SER A 409 17.25 4.51 26.60
CA SER A 409 16.32 3.47 27.01
C SER A 409 14.91 4.03 27.06
N SER A 410 13.92 3.17 26.85
CA SER A 410 12.50 3.54 26.83
C SER A 410 11.92 3.83 28.22
N ALA A 411 12.58 3.43 29.32
CA ALA A 411 12.25 3.68 30.73
C ALA A 411 13.40 3.21 31.66
N ASN A 412 13.15 3.10 32.97
CA ASN A 412 14.05 2.38 33.89
C ASN A 412 14.19 0.90 33.46
N LEU A 413 15.40 0.48 33.11
CA LEU A 413 15.71 -0.89 32.66
C LEU A 413 15.32 -1.95 33.70
N ASP A 414 15.44 -1.63 34.99
CA ASP A 414 15.07 -2.52 36.10
C ASP A 414 13.55 -2.68 36.27
N ALA A 415 12.74 -1.86 35.58
CA ALA A 415 11.28 -1.84 35.65
C ALA A 415 10.62 -2.24 34.32
N GLY A 416 11.30 -3.07 33.52
CA GLY A 416 10.78 -3.56 32.23
C GLY A 416 11.01 -2.57 31.06
N GLY A 417 11.97 -1.65 31.21
CA GLY A 417 12.50 -0.87 30.09
C GLY A 417 13.45 -1.70 29.21
N PHE A 418 13.80 -1.14 28.05
CA PHE A 418 14.76 -1.74 27.11
C PHE A 418 15.68 -0.68 26.52
N VAL A 419 16.86 -1.10 26.09
CA VAL A 419 17.85 -0.32 25.33
C VAL A 419 17.34 -0.14 23.90
N VAL A 420 17.37 1.10 23.44
CA VAL A 420 16.93 1.52 22.11
C VAL A 420 18.09 1.38 21.14
N ASN A 421 18.17 0.22 20.46
CA ASN A 421 19.18 -0.09 19.45
C ASN A 421 18.68 -1.21 18.52
N GLY A 422 18.92 -1.10 17.21
CA GLY A 422 18.43 -2.08 16.23
C GLY A 422 16.90 -2.14 16.20
N LEU A 423 16.33 -3.34 16.33
CA LEU A 423 14.88 -3.56 16.32
C LEU A 423 14.10 -2.65 17.29
N PRO A 424 14.46 -2.54 18.58
CA PRO A 424 13.82 -1.61 19.49
C PRO A 424 13.70 -0.16 18.99
N ASP A 425 14.72 0.35 18.31
CA ASP A 425 14.72 1.71 17.75
C ASP A 425 13.75 1.83 16.56
N VAL A 426 13.72 0.80 15.70
CA VAL A 426 12.77 0.70 14.59
C VAL A 426 11.34 0.60 15.09
N GLY A 427 11.05 -0.35 15.99
CA GLY A 427 9.70 -0.66 16.45
C GLY A 427 9.10 0.39 17.38
N MET A 428 9.91 1.25 18.01
CA MET A 428 9.42 2.46 18.68
C MET A 428 8.98 3.54 17.69
N SER A 429 9.63 3.61 16.52
CA SER A 429 9.42 4.65 15.52
C SER A 429 8.38 4.28 14.44
N ILE A 430 8.22 2.99 14.19
CA ILE A 430 7.29 2.40 13.21
C ILE A 430 6.63 1.19 13.89
N PRO A 431 5.32 1.26 14.22
CA PRO A 431 4.65 0.15 14.88
C PRO A 431 4.68 -1.13 14.04
N ILE A 432 4.87 -2.27 14.70
CA ILE A 432 4.93 -3.60 14.07
C ILE A 432 3.64 -4.37 14.39
N ASN A 433 2.94 -4.88 13.37
CA ASN A 433 1.72 -5.68 13.57
C ASN A 433 2.06 -7.05 14.15
N LYS A 434 2.94 -7.80 13.46
CA LYS A 434 3.31 -9.15 13.85
C LYS A 434 4.82 -9.33 13.88
N VAL A 435 5.35 -9.83 14.99
CA VAL A 435 6.72 -10.31 15.12
C VAL A 435 6.71 -11.83 14.99
N ILE A 436 7.56 -12.35 14.12
CA ILE A 436 7.83 -13.76 13.96
C ILE A 436 9.30 -13.98 14.27
N ASP A 437 9.61 -15.02 15.03
CA ASP A 437 10.98 -15.40 15.35
C ASP A 437 11.14 -16.92 15.34
N ARG A 438 12.37 -17.42 15.50
CA ARG A 438 12.64 -18.86 15.47
C ARG A 438 11.97 -19.66 16.58
N GLY A 439 11.37 -19.00 17.57
CA GLY A 439 10.68 -19.58 18.71
C GLY A 439 11.58 -19.90 19.90
N ASP A 440 10.98 -19.81 21.09
CA ASP A 440 11.55 -20.32 22.34
C ASP A 440 11.11 -21.76 22.53
N TRP A 441 11.98 -22.69 22.15
CA TRP A 441 11.68 -24.09 22.28
C TRP A 441 12.13 -24.58 23.65
N SER A 442 11.26 -25.30 24.37
CA SER A 442 11.63 -25.89 25.66
C SER A 442 12.84 -26.82 25.56
N ASP A 443 13.11 -27.32 24.35
CA ASP A 443 14.25 -28.14 24.01
C ASP A 443 15.38 -27.37 23.30
N ARG A 444 15.47 -26.03 23.29
CA ARG A 444 16.63 -25.28 22.69
C ARG A 444 16.88 -23.95 23.41
N PRO A 445 18.15 -23.56 23.67
CA PRO A 445 18.42 -22.29 24.35
C PRO A 445 18.13 -21.10 23.42
N SER A 446 17.59 -20.01 23.96
CA SER A 446 17.39 -18.72 23.25
C SER A 446 18.60 -17.78 23.36
N VAL A 447 19.69 -18.25 23.97
CA VAL A 447 20.91 -17.49 24.26
C VAL A 447 22.12 -18.38 24.03
N ASP A 448 23.24 -17.79 23.66
CA ASP A 448 24.52 -18.49 23.63
C ASP A 448 24.93 -18.83 25.06
N TYR A 449 25.32 -20.09 25.29
CA TYR A 449 25.61 -20.57 26.63
C TYR A 449 26.87 -19.92 27.21
N GLY A 450 26.81 -19.51 28.48
CA GLY A 450 27.93 -18.88 29.18
C GLY A 450 28.21 -17.43 28.75
N ASP A 451 27.46 -16.88 27.78
CA ASP A 451 27.58 -15.48 27.37
C ASP A 451 26.52 -14.61 28.06
N GLU A 452 26.95 -13.90 29.10
CA GLU A 452 26.13 -12.90 29.80
C GLU A 452 25.63 -11.80 28.83
N GLY A 453 26.38 -11.49 27.76
CA GLY A 453 25.98 -10.55 26.72
C GLY A 453 24.75 -11.04 25.94
N SER A 454 24.78 -12.29 25.49
CA SER A 454 23.66 -12.96 24.82
C SER A 454 22.40 -12.99 25.71
N GLN A 455 22.55 -13.30 27.00
CA GLN A 455 21.44 -13.29 27.96
C GLN A 455 20.77 -11.92 28.09
N LYS A 456 21.56 -10.86 28.28
CA LYS A 456 21.02 -9.50 28.41
C LYS A 456 20.41 -9.00 27.10
N ARG A 457 20.98 -9.37 25.96
CA ARG A 457 20.47 -9.03 24.63
C ARG A 457 19.09 -9.65 24.38
N TYR A 458 18.94 -10.94 24.68
CA TYR A 458 17.67 -11.61 24.53
C TYR A 458 16.61 -11.09 25.53
N ALA A 459 16.99 -10.82 26.78
CA ALA A 459 16.10 -10.16 27.74
C ALA A 459 15.63 -8.78 27.26
N ASN A 460 16.51 -8.00 26.62
CA ASN A 460 16.15 -6.72 26.01
C ASN A 460 15.12 -6.87 24.89
N TYR A 461 15.29 -7.88 24.04
CA TYR A 461 14.36 -8.23 22.97
C TYR A 461 12.98 -8.54 23.53
N VAL A 462 12.89 -9.42 24.53
CA VAL A 462 11.62 -9.76 25.19
C VAL A 462 10.95 -8.53 25.82
N ASN A 463 11.71 -7.70 26.54
CA ASN A 463 11.18 -6.46 27.13
C ASN A 463 10.61 -5.51 26.06
N PHE A 464 11.29 -5.40 24.91
CA PHE A 464 10.79 -4.63 23.77
C PHE A 464 9.49 -5.22 23.21
N LEU A 465 9.41 -6.55 23.02
CA LEU A 465 8.20 -7.20 22.53
C LEU A 465 7.01 -6.98 23.48
N ASP A 466 7.21 -7.13 24.78
CA ASP A 466 6.18 -6.90 25.80
C ASP A 466 5.72 -5.44 25.80
N TRP A 467 6.64 -4.50 25.61
CA TRP A 467 6.28 -3.09 25.43
C TRP A 467 5.50 -2.87 24.14
N SER A 468 5.96 -3.43 23.01
CA SER A 468 5.32 -3.24 21.71
C SER A 468 3.91 -3.83 21.68
N ALA A 469 3.71 -5.01 22.29
CA ALA A 469 2.40 -5.61 22.49
C ALA A 469 1.46 -4.69 23.27
N ARG A 470 1.93 -4.13 24.40
CA ARG A 470 1.13 -3.22 25.24
C ARG A 470 0.79 -1.90 24.56
N ASN A 471 1.68 -1.34 23.75
CA ASN A 471 1.52 0.00 23.17
C ASN A 471 0.89 -0.02 21.76
N PHE A 472 1.17 -1.06 20.97
CA PHE A 472 0.79 -1.12 19.55
C PHE A 472 -0.04 -2.35 19.17
N GLY A 473 -0.31 -3.24 20.12
CA GLY A 473 -1.04 -4.49 19.87
C GLY A 473 -0.23 -5.52 19.09
N THR A 474 1.11 -5.43 19.10
CA THR A 474 2.00 -6.36 18.40
C THR A 474 1.76 -7.80 18.87
N VAL A 475 1.60 -8.71 17.92
CA VAL A 475 1.48 -10.16 18.16
C VAL A 475 2.81 -10.84 17.90
N ARG A 476 3.23 -11.76 18.77
CA ARG A 476 4.43 -12.60 18.60
C ARG A 476 4.01 -14.02 18.19
N GLU A 477 4.66 -14.59 17.18
CA GLU A 477 4.46 -15.98 16.73
C GLU A 477 5.80 -16.69 16.47
N ASN A 478 5.84 -18.00 16.65
CA ASN A 478 6.99 -18.81 16.21
C ASN A 478 6.94 -19.01 14.69
N PHE A 479 8.10 -19.05 14.05
CA PHE A 479 8.23 -19.33 12.62
C PHE A 479 7.78 -20.75 12.29
N ALA A 480 6.81 -20.88 11.39
CA ALA A 480 6.15 -22.13 11.09
C ALA A 480 6.82 -22.84 9.89
N VAL A 481 7.76 -23.75 10.20
CA VAL A 481 8.49 -24.54 9.20
C VAL A 481 7.54 -25.39 8.35
N GLY A 482 7.76 -25.40 7.03
CA GLY A 482 6.97 -26.14 6.05
C GLY A 482 5.64 -25.51 5.67
N ARG A 483 5.24 -24.39 6.28
CA ARG A 483 3.97 -23.71 5.99
C ARG A 483 4.13 -22.61 4.95
N THR A 484 3.03 -22.29 4.26
CA THR A 484 2.95 -21.21 3.24
C THR A 484 1.88 -20.16 3.54
N ASP A 485 1.22 -20.28 4.68
CA ASP A 485 0.05 -19.52 5.09
C ASP A 485 0.32 -18.74 6.41
N GLN A 486 1.60 -18.48 6.73
CA GLN A 486 1.99 -17.62 7.85
C GLN A 486 2.36 -16.20 7.41
N LEU A 487 3.19 -16.10 6.37
CA LEU A 487 3.65 -14.85 5.76
C LEU A 487 2.90 -14.69 4.44
N VAL A 488 1.74 -14.02 4.50
CA VAL A 488 0.79 -13.90 3.38
C VAL A 488 0.56 -12.43 3.03
N GLN A 489 -0.04 -12.20 1.86
CA GLN A 489 -0.53 -10.88 1.45
C GLN A 489 -1.75 -10.48 2.29
N LEU A 490 -1.78 -9.27 2.82
CA LEU A 490 -2.81 -8.76 3.74
C LEU A 490 -3.74 -7.73 3.13
N HIS A 491 -3.27 -6.95 2.16
CA HIS A 491 -4.02 -5.82 1.61
C HIS A 491 -4.85 -6.23 0.39
N PHE A 492 -4.29 -7.06 -0.51
CA PHE A 492 -4.97 -7.61 -1.68
C PHE A 492 -4.65 -9.12 -1.87
N PRO A 493 -5.05 -9.99 -0.93
CA PRO A 493 -4.60 -11.39 -0.86
C PRO A 493 -4.84 -12.22 -2.12
N ASP A 494 -5.89 -11.92 -2.88
CA ASP A 494 -6.27 -12.66 -4.09
C ASP A 494 -5.62 -12.14 -5.39
N ALA A 495 -4.97 -10.97 -5.36
CA ALA A 495 -4.49 -10.30 -6.57
C ALA A 495 -3.23 -10.98 -7.17
N TYR A 496 -2.36 -11.55 -6.34
CA TYR A 496 -1.08 -12.12 -6.76
C TYR A 496 -0.88 -13.53 -6.21
N LYS A 497 -1.70 -14.48 -6.67
CA LYS A 497 -1.72 -15.87 -6.17
C LYS A 497 -0.42 -16.65 -6.39
N SER A 498 0.45 -16.18 -7.29
CA SER A 498 1.78 -16.77 -7.51
C SER A 498 2.82 -16.32 -6.49
N PHE A 499 2.50 -15.36 -5.61
CA PHE A 499 3.37 -14.95 -4.51
C PHE A 499 3.18 -15.89 -3.31
N VAL A 500 4.26 -16.54 -2.87
CA VAL A 500 4.26 -17.50 -1.76
C VAL A 500 5.56 -17.38 -0.98
N ILE A 501 5.48 -17.36 0.36
CA ILE A 501 6.64 -17.56 1.24
C ILE A 501 6.48 -18.89 1.97
N ARG A 502 7.48 -19.76 1.85
CA ARG A 502 7.57 -21.04 2.57
C ARG A 502 8.67 -21.01 3.62
N GLY A 503 8.33 -21.38 4.85
CA GLY A 503 9.34 -21.64 5.88
C GLY A 503 10.12 -22.93 5.60
N ILE A 504 11.44 -22.85 5.58
CA ILE A 504 12.33 -23.98 5.23
C ILE A 504 12.99 -24.56 6.47
N ALA A 505 13.49 -23.71 7.36
CA ALA A 505 14.04 -24.12 8.65
C ALA A 505 13.87 -23.01 9.69
N ALA A 506 13.77 -23.38 10.95
CA ALA A 506 13.85 -22.46 12.09
C ALA A 506 13.97 -23.26 13.37
N GLY A 507 14.71 -22.72 14.34
CA GLY A 507 14.87 -23.37 15.62
C GLY A 507 15.42 -24.79 15.46
N GLY A 508 16.21 -25.08 14.42
CA GLY A 508 16.76 -26.39 14.05
C GLY A 508 15.74 -27.46 13.61
N ASN A 509 14.49 -27.06 13.35
CA ASN A 509 13.50 -27.86 12.64
C ASN A 509 13.63 -27.59 11.14
N ILE A 510 13.47 -28.62 10.30
CA ILE A 510 13.73 -28.51 8.85
C ILE A 510 12.59 -29.12 8.05
N TRP A 511 12.08 -28.41 7.06
CA TRP A 511 11.03 -28.90 6.17
C TRP A 511 11.53 -30.12 5.38
N THR A 512 10.68 -31.13 5.23
CA THR A 512 11.05 -32.41 4.57
C THR A 512 10.94 -32.37 3.05
N GLY A 513 10.46 -31.27 2.47
CA GLY A 513 10.19 -31.16 1.02
C GLY A 513 8.79 -31.62 0.62
N SER A 514 7.99 -32.14 1.55
CA SER A 514 6.64 -32.65 1.27
C SER A 514 5.59 -32.03 2.20
N GLY A 515 4.51 -31.51 1.61
CA GLY A 515 3.40 -30.90 2.34
C GLY A 515 3.88 -29.88 3.38
N THR A 516 3.42 -30.07 4.62
CA THR A 516 3.85 -29.30 5.80
C THR A 516 4.70 -30.15 6.76
N SER A 517 5.25 -31.28 6.31
CA SER A 517 5.99 -32.21 7.17
C SER A 517 7.37 -31.67 7.52
N VAL A 518 7.75 -31.79 8.79
CA VAL A 518 8.97 -31.22 9.37
C VAL A 518 9.80 -32.32 10.06
N ASN A 519 11.11 -32.30 9.84
CA ASN A 519 12.07 -33.09 10.60
C ASN A 519 12.48 -32.28 11.85
N THR A 520 12.07 -32.76 13.03
CA THR A 520 12.36 -32.15 14.32
C THR A 520 13.58 -32.74 15.02
N ASN A 521 14.13 -33.82 14.48
CA ASN A 521 15.18 -34.63 15.13
C ASN A 521 16.55 -34.46 14.46
N TYR A 522 16.71 -33.47 13.58
CA TYR A 522 17.99 -33.22 12.91
C TYR A 522 19.04 -32.71 13.90
N VAL A 523 18.67 -31.71 14.70
CA VAL A 523 19.48 -31.21 15.82
C VAL A 523 19.11 -32.01 17.09
N PRO A 524 20.08 -32.42 17.92
CA PRO A 524 19.79 -33.12 19.17
C PRO A 524 18.92 -32.29 20.13
N PRO A 525 18.14 -32.94 21.03
CA PRO A 525 17.30 -32.24 22.01
C PRO A 525 18.12 -31.34 22.97
N ALA A 526 17.53 -30.27 23.54
CA ALA A 526 18.28 -29.37 24.44
C ALA A 526 18.89 -30.10 25.59
N SER A 527 18.23 -31.09 26.20
CA SER A 527 18.83 -31.75 27.36
C SER A 527 20.21 -32.33 27.03
N GLU A 528 20.39 -32.82 25.80
CA GLU A 528 21.64 -33.37 25.30
C GLU A 528 22.60 -32.26 24.85
N CYS A 529 22.10 -31.28 24.12
CA CYS A 529 22.86 -30.08 23.76
C CYS A 529 23.39 -29.36 25.01
N LEU A 530 22.56 -29.21 26.05
CA LEU A 530 22.84 -28.59 27.35
C LEU A 530 23.89 -29.37 28.13
N ALA A 531 23.83 -30.70 28.09
CA ALA A 531 24.82 -31.55 28.74
C ALA A 531 26.22 -31.43 28.11
N ASN A 532 26.31 -30.98 26.85
CA ASN A 532 27.54 -30.98 26.07
C ASN A 532 27.92 -29.61 25.49
N LEU A 533 27.36 -28.50 26.00
CA LEU A 533 27.43 -27.16 25.36
C LEU A 533 28.84 -26.70 24.99
N VAL A 534 29.78 -26.86 25.93
CA VAL A 534 31.17 -26.40 25.78
C VAL A 534 31.94 -27.30 24.82
N GLU A 535 31.78 -28.61 24.94
CA GLU A 535 32.43 -29.60 24.07
C GLU A 535 31.92 -29.47 22.64
N TRP A 536 30.62 -29.25 22.49
CA TRP A 536 29.95 -29.23 21.20
C TRP A 536 29.90 -27.84 20.58
N ASP A 537 30.38 -26.77 21.22
CA ASP A 537 30.42 -25.39 20.67
C ASP A 537 29.06 -24.94 20.07
N ILE A 538 27.98 -25.12 20.83
CA ILE A 538 26.62 -24.83 20.34
C ILE A 538 26.40 -23.32 20.31
N ASN A 539 26.11 -22.77 19.13
CA ASN A 539 25.84 -21.35 18.92
C ASN A 539 24.41 -21.10 18.39
N GLU A 540 23.97 -19.85 18.49
CA GLU A 540 22.65 -19.44 18.04
C GLU A 540 22.42 -19.61 16.52
N ASN A 541 23.46 -19.42 15.72
CA ASN A 541 23.34 -19.24 14.25
C ASN A 541 22.65 -20.41 13.54
N ILE A 542 22.89 -21.65 13.99
CA ILE A 542 22.29 -22.85 13.39
C ILE A 542 20.76 -22.93 13.58
N TYR A 543 20.18 -22.12 14.48
CA TYR A 543 18.75 -22.07 14.74
C TYR A 543 18.01 -21.01 13.92
N SER A 544 18.71 -20.32 13.02
CA SER A 544 18.15 -19.25 12.18
C SER A 544 16.90 -19.65 11.41
N CYS A 545 15.98 -18.69 11.24
CA CYS A 545 14.88 -18.81 10.29
C CYS A 545 15.40 -18.75 8.84
N VAL A 546 14.90 -19.67 8.02
CA VAL A 546 15.21 -19.81 6.60
C VAL A 546 13.90 -19.84 5.84
N PHE A 547 13.80 -19.09 4.75
CA PHE A 547 12.62 -19.13 3.90
C PHE A 547 12.96 -19.10 2.41
N HIS A 548 12.03 -19.64 1.64
CA HIS A 548 11.98 -19.55 0.19
C HIS A 548 10.78 -18.67 -0.17
N LEU A 549 11.01 -17.63 -0.95
CA LEU A 549 9.99 -16.77 -1.51
C LEU A 549 9.90 -17.06 -3.00
N SER A 550 8.69 -17.28 -3.51
CA SER A 550 8.41 -17.41 -4.93
C SER A 550 7.40 -16.35 -5.36
N TYR A 551 7.61 -15.74 -6.52
CA TYR A 551 6.64 -14.87 -7.19
C TYR A 551 6.70 -15.11 -8.69
N GLY A 552 5.68 -15.77 -9.25
CA GLY A 552 5.68 -16.14 -10.66
C GLY A 552 6.81 -17.12 -10.96
N LYS A 553 7.85 -16.66 -11.67
CA LYS A 553 9.08 -17.44 -11.94
C LYS A 553 10.28 -16.98 -11.11
N PHE A 554 10.13 -15.93 -10.32
CA PHE A 554 11.21 -15.41 -9.51
C PHE A 554 11.27 -16.18 -8.19
N ASP A 555 12.40 -16.83 -7.91
CA ASP A 555 12.65 -17.49 -6.64
C ASP A 555 13.78 -16.81 -5.85
N TRP A 556 13.55 -16.60 -4.56
CA TRP A 556 14.47 -15.98 -3.61
C TRP A 556 14.71 -16.87 -2.40
N PHE A 557 15.99 -17.08 -2.06
CA PHE A 557 16.40 -17.80 -0.86
C PHE A 557 16.98 -16.85 0.20
N ALA A 558 16.47 -16.91 1.43
CA ALA A 558 16.99 -16.20 2.59
C ALA A 558 17.45 -17.19 3.66
N GLY A 559 18.78 -17.27 3.85
CA GLY A 559 19.40 -18.28 4.70
C GLY A 559 19.52 -17.94 6.20
N GLY A 560 19.24 -16.71 6.61
CA GLY A 560 19.64 -16.26 7.96
C GLY A 560 21.14 -16.52 8.18
N ASP A 561 21.49 -17.04 9.35
CA ASP A 561 22.87 -17.34 9.73
C ASP A 561 23.21 -18.82 9.78
N ILE A 562 22.40 -19.67 9.14
CA ILE A 562 22.68 -21.10 9.07
C ILE A 562 24.10 -21.39 8.57
N GLN A 563 24.67 -22.48 9.08
CA GLN A 563 26.05 -22.86 8.83
C GLN A 563 26.13 -24.31 8.34
N PHE A 564 27.27 -24.65 7.73
CA PHE A 564 27.63 -26.04 7.44
C PHE A 564 28.80 -26.49 8.34
N THR A 565 29.05 -27.80 8.39
CA THR A 565 29.97 -28.47 9.33
C THR A 565 31.45 -28.14 9.22
N GLY A 566 31.87 -27.19 8.38
CA GLY A 566 33.28 -26.85 8.16
C GLY A 566 34.08 -26.40 9.42
N ARG A 567 33.44 -26.32 10.60
CA ARG A 567 34.05 -26.02 11.90
C ARG A 567 33.68 -27.01 13.02
N SER A 568 32.98 -28.10 12.74
CA SER A 568 32.52 -29.04 13.77
C SER A 568 32.70 -30.49 13.36
N THR A 569 32.97 -31.34 14.36
CA THR A 569 32.95 -32.80 14.25
C THR A 569 31.54 -33.38 14.27
N HIS A 570 30.52 -32.57 14.58
CA HIS A 570 29.13 -33.00 14.71
C HIS A 570 28.34 -32.75 13.43
N SER A 571 27.95 -33.81 12.73
CA SER A 571 27.22 -33.72 11.45
C SER A 571 25.91 -32.94 11.52
N TRP A 572 25.21 -32.99 12.65
CA TRP A 572 23.93 -32.30 12.87
C TRP A 572 24.04 -30.76 12.91
N LYS A 573 25.26 -30.21 13.04
CA LYS A 573 25.48 -28.77 12.88
C LYS A 573 25.42 -28.30 11.42
N ASP A 574 25.37 -29.23 10.47
CA ASP A 574 25.24 -28.90 9.06
C ASP A 574 23.78 -28.64 8.73
N ILE A 575 23.31 -27.42 8.89
CA ILE A 575 21.91 -27.09 8.58
C ILE A 575 21.71 -26.90 7.08
N GLU A 576 22.77 -26.54 6.35
CA GLU A 576 22.71 -26.34 4.90
C GLU A 576 22.52 -27.64 4.12
N LEU A 577 23.14 -28.75 4.56
CA LEU A 577 23.03 -30.05 3.91
C LEU A 577 21.58 -30.56 3.77
N PRO A 578 20.75 -30.64 4.82
CA PRO A 578 19.36 -31.07 4.67
C PRO A 578 18.52 -30.07 3.87
N ILE A 579 18.82 -28.76 3.94
CA ILE A 579 18.15 -27.75 3.12
C ILE A 579 18.45 -27.95 1.64
N SER A 580 19.69 -28.32 1.29
CA SER A 580 20.07 -28.61 -0.11
C SER A 580 19.25 -29.75 -0.74
N LYS A 581 18.62 -30.60 0.08
CA LYS A 581 17.79 -31.73 -0.39
C LYS A 581 16.35 -31.34 -0.72
N VAL A 582 15.91 -30.17 -0.26
CA VAL A 582 14.52 -29.69 -0.41
C VAL A 582 14.41 -28.39 -1.21
N MET A 583 15.56 -27.83 -1.60
CA MET A 583 15.66 -26.62 -2.40
C MET A 583 16.11 -26.93 -3.83
N SER A 584 15.76 -26.03 -4.74
CA SER A 584 16.15 -26.06 -6.15
C SER A 584 16.84 -24.75 -6.54
N LYS A 585 17.07 -24.56 -7.85
CA LYS A 585 17.59 -23.30 -8.37
C LYS A 585 16.73 -22.13 -7.89
N VAL A 586 17.39 -21.02 -7.61
CA VAL A 586 16.80 -19.71 -7.34
C VAL A 586 17.44 -18.65 -8.25
N GLU A 587 16.77 -17.51 -8.34
CA GLU A 587 17.15 -16.38 -9.20
C GLU A 587 18.10 -15.48 -8.41
N ALA A 588 17.76 -15.26 -7.14
CA ALA A 588 18.56 -14.46 -6.24
C ALA A 588 18.60 -15.05 -4.83
N MET A 589 19.65 -14.75 -4.09
CA MET A 589 19.73 -15.15 -2.68
C MET A 589 20.42 -14.11 -1.80
N LYS A 590 20.01 -14.10 -0.53
CA LYS A 590 20.79 -13.53 0.56
C LYS A 590 21.82 -14.55 1.04
N ALA A 591 23.07 -14.12 1.16
CA ALA A 591 24.17 -14.89 1.71
C ALA A 591 23.85 -15.39 3.12
N SER A 592 24.21 -16.62 3.45
CA SER A 592 24.05 -17.11 4.82
C SER A 592 25.17 -16.55 5.70
N HIS A 593 24.84 -16.07 6.91
CA HIS A 593 25.80 -15.58 7.90
C HIS A 593 26.83 -14.62 7.31
N HIS A 594 26.35 -13.57 6.66
CA HIS A 594 27.18 -12.51 6.05
C HIS A 594 28.26 -13.05 5.09
N SER A 595 28.08 -14.23 4.51
CA SER A 595 29.06 -14.92 3.66
C SER A 595 30.38 -15.27 4.38
N THR A 596 30.33 -15.59 5.67
CA THR A 596 31.49 -16.08 6.46
C THR A 596 32.01 -17.44 5.96
N LYS A 597 33.19 -17.87 6.44
CA LYS A 597 33.93 -19.04 5.91
C LYS A 597 33.12 -20.35 5.89
N ASN A 598 32.26 -20.58 6.89
CA ASN A 598 31.55 -21.84 7.12
C ASN A 598 30.07 -21.78 6.70
N THR A 599 29.76 -20.98 5.69
CA THR A 599 28.42 -20.89 5.10
C THR A 599 28.45 -21.03 3.59
N ASN A 600 27.28 -21.19 2.99
CA ASN A 600 27.06 -21.39 1.57
C ASN A 600 28.01 -22.49 1.04
N SER A 601 27.81 -23.68 1.57
CA SER A 601 28.44 -24.95 1.20
C SER A 601 28.32 -25.24 -0.30
N ALA A 602 29.21 -26.10 -0.80
CA ALA A 602 29.19 -26.49 -2.21
C ALA A 602 27.90 -27.25 -2.55
N GLU A 603 27.38 -28.03 -1.61
CA GLU A 603 26.14 -28.80 -1.70
C GLU A 603 24.93 -27.86 -1.85
N LEU A 604 24.79 -26.87 -0.97
CA LEU A 604 23.70 -25.89 -1.04
C LEU A 604 23.80 -25.03 -2.30
N LEU A 605 24.98 -24.48 -2.60
CA LEU A 605 25.16 -23.65 -3.80
C LEU A 605 25.01 -24.45 -5.09
N GLY A 606 25.33 -25.75 -5.06
CA GLY A 606 25.18 -26.68 -6.18
C GLY A 606 23.72 -26.90 -6.59
N VAL A 607 22.76 -26.69 -5.68
CA VAL A 607 21.33 -26.71 -5.98
C VAL A 607 20.76 -25.31 -6.22
N LEU A 608 21.13 -24.31 -5.40
CA LEU A 608 20.56 -22.96 -5.47
C LEU A 608 20.99 -22.20 -6.73
N LYS A 609 22.26 -22.30 -7.13
CA LYS A 609 22.82 -21.67 -8.35
C LYS A 609 22.24 -20.27 -8.69
N PRO A 610 22.35 -19.30 -7.77
CA PRO A 610 21.73 -17.98 -7.94
C PRO A 610 22.37 -17.19 -9.08
N ASP A 611 21.57 -16.39 -9.78
CA ASP A 611 22.08 -15.40 -10.73
C ASP A 611 22.53 -14.12 -10.00
N VAL A 612 21.94 -13.82 -8.84
CA VAL A 612 22.29 -12.69 -7.96
C VAL A 612 22.55 -13.16 -6.52
N TYR A 613 23.67 -12.74 -5.95
CA TYR A 613 24.08 -13.05 -4.59
C TYR A 613 24.33 -11.77 -3.79
N ILE A 614 23.57 -11.55 -2.72
CA ILE A 614 23.67 -10.36 -1.88
C ILE A 614 24.22 -10.73 -0.50
N ALA A 615 25.34 -10.14 -0.10
CA ALA A 615 25.89 -10.30 1.25
C ALA A 615 25.73 -8.99 2.06
N GLY A 616 25.03 -9.08 3.20
CA GLY A 616 25.01 -8.02 4.20
C GLY A 616 26.32 -8.05 4.97
N VAL A 617 27.23 -7.11 4.71
CA VAL A 617 28.58 -7.10 5.30
C VAL A 617 28.66 -6.07 6.40
N TRP A 618 29.16 -6.47 7.57
CA TRP A 618 29.36 -5.54 8.70
C TRP A 618 30.70 -5.69 9.41
N GLN A 619 31.46 -6.74 9.10
CA GLN A 619 32.83 -6.95 9.58
C GLN A 619 33.85 -7.05 8.43
N ASP A 620 35.11 -6.79 8.72
CA ASP A 620 36.22 -6.81 7.78
C ASP A 620 36.72 -8.21 7.41
N VAL A 621 36.14 -9.26 8.00
CA VAL A 621 36.36 -10.65 7.60
C VAL A 621 35.25 -11.20 6.68
N GLN A 622 34.28 -10.34 6.32
CA GLN A 622 33.08 -10.68 5.55
C GLN A 622 32.99 -9.85 4.25
N PRO A 623 32.71 -10.45 3.07
CA PRO A 623 32.59 -11.89 2.84
C PRO A 623 33.96 -12.58 2.93
N ASN A 624 33.95 -13.89 3.21
CA ASN A 624 35.17 -14.68 3.27
C ASN A 624 35.63 -15.16 1.87
N PRO A 625 36.94 -15.15 1.56
CA PRO A 625 37.44 -15.57 0.25
C PRO A 625 37.05 -17.00 -0.15
N ALA A 626 37.06 -17.95 0.80
CA ALA A 626 36.68 -19.34 0.51
C ALA A 626 35.20 -19.47 0.11
N THR A 627 34.33 -18.68 0.73
CA THR A 627 32.90 -18.67 0.43
C THR A 627 32.63 -18.06 -0.94
N ILE A 628 33.29 -16.94 -1.26
CA ILE A 628 33.18 -16.33 -2.60
C ILE A 628 33.70 -17.27 -3.70
N LYS A 629 34.79 -18.01 -3.45
CA LYS A 629 35.28 -19.04 -4.38
C LYS A 629 34.24 -20.14 -4.63
N ARG A 630 33.51 -20.59 -3.60
CA ARG A 630 32.41 -21.57 -3.76
C ARG A 630 31.26 -21.00 -4.57
N VAL A 631 30.84 -19.76 -4.28
CA VAL A 631 29.79 -19.05 -5.03
C VAL A 631 30.15 -18.97 -6.52
N LEU A 632 31.35 -18.50 -6.85
CA LEU A 632 31.84 -18.41 -8.23
C LEU A 632 32.01 -19.78 -8.90
N SER A 633 32.35 -20.82 -8.14
CA SER A 633 32.47 -22.19 -8.66
C SER A 633 31.11 -22.79 -9.01
N ALA A 634 30.10 -22.57 -8.17
CA ALA A 634 28.75 -23.06 -8.38
C ALA A 634 28.00 -22.26 -9.47
N SER A 635 28.28 -20.96 -9.60
CA SER A 635 27.64 -20.06 -10.55
C SER A 635 28.65 -19.06 -11.12
N PRO A 636 29.41 -19.43 -12.18
CA PRO A 636 30.46 -18.57 -12.73
C PRO A 636 30.01 -17.20 -13.24
N SER A 637 28.72 -17.06 -13.60
CA SER A 637 28.11 -15.81 -14.09
C SER A 637 27.39 -14.99 -13.01
N VAL A 638 27.41 -15.44 -11.75
CA VAL A 638 26.71 -14.80 -10.63
C VAL A 638 27.13 -13.34 -10.46
N LYS A 639 26.15 -12.50 -10.15
CA LYS A 639 26.35 -11.09 -9.84
C LYS A 639 26.38 -10.93 -8.32
N ILE A 640 27.57 -10.61 -7.81
CA ILE A 640 27.83 -10.47 -6.38
C ILE A 640 27.66 -9.01 -5.98
N PHE A 641 26.84 -8.77 -4.97
CA PHE A 641 26.61 -7.48 -4.35
C PHE A 641 26.93 -7.59 -2.86
N THR A 642 27.67 -6.61 -2.34
CA THR A 642 27.81 -6.43 -0.89
C THR A 642 27.24 -5.09 -0.48
N THR A 643 26.58 -5.03 0.68
CA THR A 643 26.08 -3.76 1.21
C THR A 643 27.23 -2.83 1.60
N ASN A 644 28.36 -3.41 2.02
CA ASN A 644 29.59 -2.70 2.35
C ASN A 644 30.81 -3.60 2.17
N LEU A 645 32.02 -3.04 2.26
CA LEU A 645 33.26 -3.81 2.27
C LEU A 645 34.40 -2.98 2.90
N ALA A 646 35.10 -3.55 3.89
CA ALA A 646 36.25 -2.89 4.50
C ALA A 646 37.47 -2.96 3.58
N GLU A 647 38.33 -1.95 3.61
CA GLU A 647 39.56 -1.91 2.80
C GLU A 647 40.52 -3.07 3.14
N SER A 648 40.62 -3.44 4.41
CA SER A 648 41.36 -4.63 4.86
C SER A 648 40.81 -5.91 4.22
N ASN A 649 39.48 -6.05 4.10
CA ASN A 649 38.90 -7.21 3.45
C ASN A 649 39.16 -7.24 1.94
N VAL A 650 39.12 -6.07 1.26
CA VAL A 650 39.47 -6.00 -0.16
C VAL A 650 40.87 -6.56 -0.40
N THR A 651 41.82 -6.21 0.49
CA THR A 651 43.19 -6.74 0.48
C THR A 651 43.18 -8.26 0.67
N THR A 652 42.56 -8.77 1.72
CA THR A 652 42.49 -10.21 2.01
C THR A 652 41.85 -11.01 0.86
N LEU A 653 40.74 -10.53 0.29
CA LEU A 653 40.09 -11.15 -0.87
C LEU A 653 41.04 -11.24 -2.05
N THR A 654 41.75 -10.14 -2.35
CA THR A 654 42.66 -10.06 -3.48
C THR A 654 43.87 -10.97 -3.31
N GLU A 655 44.50 -10.99 -2.12
CA GLU A 655 45.63 -11.86 -1.79
C GLU A 655 45.25 -13.34 -1.85
N GLU A 656 44.02 -13.68 -1.47
CA GLU A 656 43.47 -15.02 -1.59
C GLU A 656 42.96 -15.33 -3.01
N GLY A 657 43.19 -14.47 -4.01
CA GLY A 657 42.87 -14.74 -5.40
C GLY A 657 41.40 -14.51 -5.80
N VAL A 658 40.62 -13.80 -5.00
CA VAL A 658 39.29 -13.30 -5.38
C VAL A 658 39.44 -11.95 -6.08
N ASN A 659 38.95 -11.87 -7.32
CA ASN A 659 38.96 -10.61 -8.06
C ASN A 659 37.76 -9.73 -7.67
N VAL A 660 37.94 -8.86 -6.68
CA VAL A 660 36.90 -7.95 -6.15
C VAL A 660 36.36 -6.99 -7.22
N SER A 661 37.16 -6.62 -8.24
CA SER A 661 36.69 -5.75 -9.34
C SER A 661 35.58 -6.36 -10.20
N LYS A 662 35.33 -7.67 -10.07
CA LYS A 662 34.21 -8.36 -10.74
C LYS A 662 32.91 -8.33 -9.93
N PHE A 663 32.93 -7.81 -8.71
CA PHE A 663 31.70 -7.63 -7.94
C PHE A 663 30.86 -6.55 -8.62
N SER A 664 29.54 -6.75 -8.65
CA SER A 664 28.63 -5.78 -9.26
C SER A 664 28.48 -4.54 -8.40
N ALA A 665 28.56 -4.69 -7.07
CA ALA A 665 28.71 -3.59 -6.13
C ALA A 665 29.43 -4.05 -4.87
N THR A 666 30.23 -3.16 -4.29
CA THR A 666 30.91 -3.37 -3.01
C THR A 666 30.36 -2.49 -1.88
N GLN A 667 29.48 -1.54 -2.19
CA GLN A 667 28.87 -0.64 -1.21
C GLN A 667 27.56 -0.01 -1.73
N GLY A 668 26.53 0.03 -0.87
CA GLY A 668 25.26 0.72 -1.11
C GLY A 668 24.08 -0.02 -0.51
N HIS A 669 22.90 0.61 -0.51
CA HIS A 669 21.66 -0.15 -0.35
C HIS A 669 21.41 -0.94 -1.64
N VAL A 670 21.09 -2.23 -1.54
CA VAL A 670 20.88 -3.09 -2.72
C VAL A 670 19.40 -3.41 -2.82
N VAL A 671 18.76 -3.08 -3.95
CA VAL A 671 17.33 -3.31 -4.15
C VAL A 671 17.11 -4.27 -5.32
N ILE A 672 16.44 -5.38 -5.08
CA ILE A 672 15.86 -6.20 -6.14
C ILE A 672 14.43 -5.72 -6.36
N ARG A 673 14.08 -5.37 -7.60
CA ARG A 673 12.70 -5.07 -8.00
C ARG A 673 12.25 -6.07 -9.06
N VAL A 674 11.31 -6.92 -8.68
CA VAL A 674 10.68 -7.89 -9.56
C VAL A 674 9.47 -7.26 -10.20
N LEU A 675 9.38 -7.34 -11.52
CA LEU A 675 8.26 -6.79 -12.28
C LEU A 675 6.98 -7.63 -12.09
N PRO A 676 5.79 -7.08 -12.41
CA PRO A 676 4.52 -7.75 -12.19
C PRO A 676 4.48 -9.11 -12.87
N GLY A 677 3.99 -10.11 -12.15
CA GLY A 677 3.94 -11.50 -12.60
C GLY A 677 5.26 -12.27 -12.48
N GLY A 678 6.35 -11.65 -12.02
CA GLY A 678 7.54 -12.39 -11.61
C GLY A 678 8.42 -12.95 -12.73
N GLY A 679 8.26 -12.48 -13.96
CA GLY A 679 9.01 -12.98 -15.12
C GLY A 679 10.40 -12.36 -15.31
N SER A 680 10.64 -11.20 -14.70
CA SER A 680 11.92 -10.50 -14.78
C SER A 680 12.10 -9.56 -13.60
N TYR A 681 13.36 -9.18 -13.33
CA TYR A 681 13.71 -8.28 -12.24
C TYR A 681 14.94 -7.43 -12.58
N TYR A 682 15.11 -6.35 -11.82
CA TYR A 682 16.30 -5.50 -11.83
C TYR A 682 16.98 -5.53 -10.46
N VAL A 683 18.27 -5.24 -10.44
CA VAL A 683 19.00 -4.92 -9.21
C VAL A 683 19.49 -3.49 -9.29
N TYR A 684 19.19 -2.70 -8.26
CA TYR A 684 19.65 -1.33 -8.11
C TYR A 684 20.62 -1.23 -6.95
N VAL A 685 21.58 -0.32 -7.07
CA VAL A 685 22.44 0.09 -5.97
C VAL A 685 22.13 1.55 -5.68
N LEU A 686 21.65 1.83 -4.47
CA LEU A 686 21.34 3.19 -4.04
C LEU A 686 22.49 3.76 -3.22
N ASP A 687 22.63 5.08 -3.28
CA ASP A 687 23.58 5.82 -2.47
C ASP A 687 23.22 5.67 -0.98
N ASP A 688 24.25 5.37 -0.21
CA ASP A 688 24.21 5.12 1.22
C ASP A 688 25.04 6.19 1.99
N SER A 689 25.45 7.26 1.30
CA SER A 689 26.15 8.40 1.89
C SER A 689 25.22 9.55 2.31
N ASP A 690 23.94 9.48 1.92
CA ASP A 690 22.89 10.43 2.30
C ASP A 690 21.56 9.69 2.55
N LEU A 691 20.47 10.46 2.73
CA LEU A 691 19.10 9.94 2.89
C LEU A 691 18.22 10.24 1.66
N GLU A 692 18.84 10.57 0.52
CA GLU A 692 18.14 10.84 -0.74
C GLU A 692 17.98 9.57 -1.60
N TYR A 693 18.79 8.54 -1.31
CA TYR A 693 18.72 7.20 -1.91
C TYR A 693 18.77 7.21 -3.44
N ASN A 694 19.62 8.09 -3.99
CA ASN A 694 19.83 8.21 -5.42
C ASN A 694 20.41 6.92 -6.03
N VAL A 695 19.95 6.55 -7.22
CA VAL A 695 20.41 5.34 -7.91
C VAL A 695 21.84 5.55 -8.42
N LYS A 696 22.79 4.75 -7.90
CA LYS A 696 24.20 4.71 -8.32
C LYS A 696 24.43 3.75 -9.48
N ALA A 697 23.69 2.64 -9.51
CA ALA A 697 23.84 1.63 -10.55
C ALA A 697 22.53 0.87 -10.80
N VAL A 698 22.37 0.40 -12.04
CA VAL A 698 21.23 -0.40 -12.52
C VAL A 698 21.78 -1.66 -13.19
N PHE A 699 21.25 -2.82 -12.82
CA PHE A 699 21.58 -4.10 -13.44
C PHE A 699 20.32 -4.84 -13.86
N GLY A 700 20.36 -5.46 -15.04
CA GLY A 700 19.24 -6.17 -15.63
C GLY A 700 18.70 -5.49 -16.91
N PRO A 701 17.49 -5.85 -17.38
CA PRO A 701 16.60 -6.83 -16.74
C PRO A 701 17.22 -8.23 -16.74
N TYR A 702 17.08 -8.94 -15.64
CA TYR A 702 17.30 -10.38 -15.55
C TYR A 702 16.00 -11.09 -15.87
N VAL A 703 16.05 -12.15 -16.67
CA VAL A 703 14.90 -12.97 -17.01
C VAL A 703 14.89 -14.20 -16.11
N CYS A 704 13.81 -14.38 -15.36
CA CYS A 704 13.60 -15.55 -14.48
C CYS A 704 13.32 -16.80 -15.32
N LYS A 705 13.78 -17.98 -14.88
CA LYS A 705 13.77 -19.18 -15.72
C LYS A 705 12.68 -20.18 -15.35
#